data_AF-A0A1V6LQW5-F1
#
_entry.id   AF-A0A1V6LQW5-F1
#
_cell.length_a   1.000
_cell.length_b   1.000
_cell.length_c   1.000
_cell.angle_alpha   90.00
_cell.angle_beta   90.00
_cell.angle_gamma   90.00
#
_symmetry.space_group_name_H-M   'P 1'
#
loop_
_entity.id
_entity.type
_entity.pdbx_description
1 polymer ?
#
loop_
_entity_poly.entity_id
_entity_poly.type
_entity_poly.pdbx_seq_one_letter_code
_entity_poly.pdbx_strand_id
1 'polypeptide(L)'
;MRLWDFISVRISLGLTLGILLNNLLNLSSLYWLLPFLISIFLFGAILKMRKYNVQHIPNITFFLNSILLGALVHSLTLPINQKLHYSHKTTPNPQQLTLTIQSELKPNDYARNYIVSVNSLSNTKTKGLALLNIAKDSLRKQSLEPGDQLVSIAKIKSVTNPLNPYQFNYKKYLAYQGIHYRIQLRPEWFKKLDKKNSSIYTLSANYRNKITSRLKTEGFGSEELGIIQALLLGERNGVNKDVLEDYKKAGAIHILAVSGLHIGILLLLFNILLKPLERLPHGNQIKLLLGLLLLWTYAFIAGLSPSIVRACTMYSFLAYALLLNRPTNTFNLLALSYVTVLLINPLNLFQVGFQLSYTAVLAIVWLHPKLMLLWYPKNLFLNKVWQLLAVSITAQLGVLPLSLFYFHQFPGLFFIANLLIVPFLGVILGLGLLTIVLSMLQVLPTVLVNLYNTLIRLMNHIIKLVAEQDAFVLTDISFDFSEVILSYTFILFGVLYFSKPKKNLFVISISALGVFLGVLLFKDIEASKRIYTYILHQNQQNVLLHQNGFLLNCYTNNSRNPYLIKNYMVAERIKLVNTQELQNAYTITHKNLFRIDSNLVLPHKNFKIDYLWLTHNAKINLNRLLEQHKPTMVIADGSNYAFMSALWQQTCLEKKIPFHDTRKKGAFQFPLDNN
;
A
#
# COMPACT_ATOMS: atom_id res chain seq x y z
N MET A 1 3.41 30.52 -14.72
CA MET A 1 4.55 29.60 -14.87
C MET A 1 4.18 28.47 -15.81
N ARG A 2 5.03 28.12 -16.79
CA ARG A 2 4.85 26.93 -17.63
C ARG A 2 5.65 25.79 -17.00
N LEU A 3 4.97 24.87 -16.31
CA LEU A 3 5.60 23.69 -15.68
C LEU A 3 6.42 22.86 -16.67
N TRP A 4 5.99 22.86 -17.93
CA TRP A 4 6.65 22.19 -19.04
C TRP A 4 8.02 22.77 -19.40
N ASP A 5 8.40 23.94 -18.91
CA ASP A 5 9.71 24.53 -19.21
C ASP A 5 10.84 23.86 -18.40
N PHE A 6 10.51 23.17 -17.31
CA PHE A 6 11.48 22.47 -16.48
C PHE A 6 11.82 21.09 -17.05
N ILE A 7 13.11 20.88 -17.36
CA ILE A 7 13.64 19.62 -17.88
C ILE A 7 13.30 18.45 -16.94
N SER A 8 13.49 18.62 -15.63
CA SER A 8 13.21 17.58 -14.63
C SER A 8 11.74 17.13 -14.63
N VAL A 9 10.80 18.05 -14.89
CA VAL A 9 9.37 17.73 -14.99
C VAL A 9 9.11 16.86 -16.24
N ARG A 10 9.71 17.21 -17.38
CA ARG A 10 9.62 16.38 -18.60
C ARG A 10 10.21 14.98 -18.39
N ILE A 11 11.36 14.90 -17.71
CA ILE A 11 11.97 13.61 -17.36
C ILE A 11 11.00 12.81 -16.49
N SER A 12 10.44 13.42 -15.43
CA SER A 12 9.52 12.72 -14.52
C SER A 12 8.32 12.07 -15.22
N LEU A 13 7.71 12.79 -16.17
CA LEU A 13 6.58 12.28 -16.95
C LEU A 13 6.99 11.19 -17.94
N GLY A 14 8.08 11.41 -18.69
CA GLY A 14 8.59 10.40 -19.62
C GLY A 14 8.98 9.11 -18.90
N LEU A 15 9.70 9.21 -17.79
CA LEU A 15 10.13 8.08 -16.97
C LEU A 15 8.92 7.31 -16.42
N THR A 16 7.88 8.02 -15.97
CA THR A 16 6.61 7.40 -15.52
C THR A 16 5.95 6.61 -16.64
N LEU A 17 5.82 7.19 -17.84
CA LEU A 17 5.25 6.51 -19.01
C LEU A 17 6.08 5.29 -19.42
N GLY A 18 7.40 5.39 -19.37
CA GLY A 18 8.32 4.28 -19.65
C GLY A 18 8.15 3.10 -18.69
N ILE A 19 8.06 3.38 -17.38
CA ILE A 19 7.81 2.36 -16.36
C ILE A 19 6.45 1.68 -16.60
N LEU A 20 5.39 2.47 -16.84
CA LEU A 20 4.06 1.93 -17.11
C LEU A 20 4.04 1.06 -18.37
N LEU A 21 4.69 1.50 -19.44
CA LEU A 21 4.80 0.77 -20.70
C LEU A 21 5.47 -0.59 -20.49
N ASN A 22 6.63 -0.62 -19.82
CA ASN A 22 7.31 -1.89 -19.57
C ASN A 22 6.58 -2.78 -18.55
N ASN A 23 5.84 -2.22 -17.60
CA ASN A 23 4.99 -3.01 -16.71
C ASN A 23 3.83 -3.70 -17.46
N LEU A 24 3.34 -3.12 -18.56
CA LEU A 24 2.33 -3.73 -19.42
C LEU A 24 2.93 -4.79 -20.36
N LEU A 25 4.07 -4.48 -21.00
CA LEU A 25 4.69 -5.36 -21.99
C LEU A 25 5.57 -6.47 -21.37
N ASN A 26 6.07 -6.27 -20.15
CA ASN A 26 6.95 -7.17 -19.40
C ASN A 26 8.16 -7.67 -20.23
N LEU A 27 8.79 -6.76 -20.98
CA LEU A 27 9.91 -7.09 -21.86
C LEU A 27 11.24 -7.12 -21.09
N SER A 28 12.16 -7.95 -21.59
CA SER A 28 13.52 -8.02 -21.06
C SER A 28 14.30 -6.73 -21.36
N SER A 29 15.38 -6.50 -20.63
CA SER A 29 16.19 -5.28 -20.76
C SER A 29 16.85 -5.12 -22.13
N LEU A 30 17.08 -6.22 -22.86
CA LEU A 30 17.71 -6.19 -24.17
C LEU A 30 16.84 -5.45 -25.20
N TYR A 31 15.51 -5.62 -25.13
CA TYR A 31 14.56 -4.96 -26.03
C TYR A 31 14.48 -3.45 -25.83
N TRP A 32 14.87 -2.94 -24.67
CA TRP A 32 14.89 -1.50 -24.38
C TRP A 32 16.25 -0.85 -24.58
N LEU A 33 17.34 -1.62 -24.45
CA LEU A 33 18.70 -1.09 -24.55
C LEU A 33 19.00 -0.56 -25.95
N LEU A 34 18.69 -1.33 -27.00
CA LEU A 34 19.01 -0.94 -28.38
C LEU A 34 18.21 0.31 -28.82
N PRO A 35 16.88 0.39 -28.63
CA PRO A 35 16.14 1.62 -28.93
C PRO A 35 16.63 2.83 -28.14
N PHE A 36 17.03 2.64 -26.88
CA PHE A 36 17.56 3.72 -26.04
C PHE A 36 18.90 4.26 -26.55
N LEU A 37 19.82 3.38 -26.98
CA LEU A 37 21.09 3.82 -27.57
C LEU A 37 20.88 4.55 -28.91
N ILE A 38 19.98 4.03 -29.74
CA ILE A 38 19.60 4.68 -31.01
C ILE A 38 18.98 6.06 -30.74
N SER A 39 18.09 6.19 -29.76
CA SER A 39 17.45 7.46 -29.44
C SER A 39 18.42 8.50 -28.85
N ILE A 40 19.45 8.06 -28.11
CA ILE A 40 20.53 8.94 -27.63
C ILE A 40 21.36 9.44 -28.81
N PHE A 41 21.74 8.53 -29.72
CA PHE A 41 22.53 8.89 -30.90
C PHE A 41 21.77 9.89 -31.79
N LEU A 42 20.48 9.63 -32.07
CA LEU A 42 19.62 10.54 -32.81
C LEU A 42 19.49 11.90 -32.13
N PHE A 43 19.33 11.92 -30.80
CA PHE A 43 19.28 13.17 -30.04
C PHE A 43 20.57 13.99 -30.19
N GLY A 44 21.74 13.35 -30.07
CA GLY A 44 23.04 14.00 -30.28
C GLY A 44 23.22 14.54 -31.71
N ALA A 45 22.83 13.77 -32.72
CA ALA A 45 22.88 14.20 -34.13
C ALA A 45 21.97 15.41 -34.38
N ILE A 46 20.74 15.39 -33.85
CA ILE A 46 19.77 16.49 -33.98
C ILE A 46 20.26 17.76 -33.26
N LEU A 47 20.89 17.62 -32.08
CA LEU A 47 21.50 18.77 -31.39
C LEU A 47 22.62 19.42 -32.20
N LYS A 48 23.40 18.62 -32.95
CA LYS A 48 24.43 19.13 -33.86
C LYS A 48 23.82 19.83 -35.09
N MET A 49 22.70 19.32 -35.59
CA MET A 49 21.94 19.92 -36.70
C MET A 49 21.11 21.15 -36.31
N ARG A 50 21.08 21.52 -35.01
CA ARG A 50 20.33 22.68 -34.48
C ARG A 50 20.73 24.03 -35.11
N LYS A 51 21.82 24.06 -35.88
CA LYS A 51 22.20 25.16 -36.78
C LYS A 51 21.13 25.44 -37.87
N TYR A 52 20.20 24.52 -38.13
CA TYR A 52 19.18 24.60 -39.20
C TYR A 52 17.72 24.80 -38.73
N ASN A 53 17.50 25.63 -37.71
CA ASN A 53 16.18 26.19 -37.34
C ASN A 53 15.05 25.20 -36.92
N VAL A 54 15.39 24.01 -36.44
CA VAL A 54 14.39 23.03 -35.96
C VAL A 54 14.21 23.10 -34.44
N GLN A 55 13.37 24.02 -33.95
CA GLN A 55 13.27 24.32 -32.51
C GLN A 55 12.55 23.23 -31.67
N HIS A 56 11.64 22.44 -32.26
CA HIS A 56 10.78 21.52 -31.50
C HIS A 56 11.25 20.06 -31.47
N ILE A 57 11.98 19.59 -32.49
CA ILE A 57 12.42 18.18 -32.57
C ILE A 57 13.30 17.76 -31.39
N PRO A 58 14.27 18.57 -30.90
CA PRO A 58 15.09 18.19 -29.73
C PRO A 58 14.26 17.90 -28.47
N ASN A 59 13.14 18.58 -28.28
CA ASN A 59 12.29 18.37 -27.11
C ASN A 59 11.52 17.04 -27.18
N ILE A 60 11.07 16.65 -28.38
CA ILE A 60 10.35 15.39 -28.62
C ILE A 60 11.31 14.21 -28.43
N THR A 61 12.50 14.28 -29.03
CA THR A 61 13.51 13.23 -28.91
C THR A 61 14.04 13.12 -27.49
N PHE A 62 14.19 14.24 -26.76
CA PHE A 62 14.49 14.21 -25.33
C PHE A 62 13.40 13.52 -24.51
N PHE A 63 12.12 13.82 -24.78
CA PHE A 63 11.01 13.17 -24.09
C PHE A 63 10.94 11.66 -24.38
N LEU A 64 11.18 11.26 -25.63
CA LEU A 64 11.28 9.85 -26.03
C LEU A 64 12.43 9.14 -25.30
N ASN A 65 13.60 9.77 -25.20
CA ASN A 65 14.73 9.24 -24.42
C ASN A 65 14.34 9.00 -22.96
N SER A 66 13.56 9.90 -22.36
CA SER A 66 13.07 9.73 -20.98
C SER A 66 12.13 8.53 -20.84
N ILE A 67 11.25 8.29 -21.82
CA ILE A 67 10.37 7.11 -21.86
C ILE A 67 11.20 5.82 -21.95
N LEU A 68 12.15 5.77 -22.87
CA LEU A 68 13.00 4.60 -23.07
C LEU A 68 13.89 4.34 -21.85
N LEU A 69 14.42 5.40 -21.22
CA LEU A 69 15.15 5.29 -19.95
C LEU A 69 14.28 4.69 -18.85
N GLY A 70 13.04 5.15 -18.69
CA GLY A 70 12.11 4.61 -17.70
C GLY A 70 11.80 3.13 -17.91
N ALA A 71 11.55 2.72 -19.17
CA ALA A 71 11.31 1.34 -19.53
C ALA A 71 12.54 0.44 -19.27
N LEU A 72 13.73 0.92 -19.65
CA LEU A 72 15.00 0.25 -19.43
C LEU A 72 15.29 0.09 -17.93
N VAL A 73 15.18 1.15 -17.13
CA VAL A 73 15.41 1.12 -15.68
C VAL A 73 14.45 0.15 -15.00
N HIS A 74 13.16 0.17 -15.37
CA HIS A 74 12.20 -0.83 -14.89
C HIS A 74 12.63 -2.26 -15.22
N SER A 75 13.03 -2.52 -16.46
CA SER A 75 13.44 -3.86 -16.89
C SER A 75 14.69 -4.38 -16.16
N LEU A 76 15.66 -3.50 -15.88
CA LEU A 76 16.93 -3.85 -15.22
C LEU A 76 16.79 -4.09 -13.72
N THR A 77 15.87 -3.37 -13.08
CA THR A 77 15.66 -3.41 -11.63
C THR A 77 14.68 -4.50 -11.20
N LEU A 78 13.78 -4.94 -12.08
CA LEU A 78 12.86 -6.06 -11.83
C LEU A 78 13.64 -7.30 -11.34
N PRO A 79 13.36 -7.80 -10.12
CA PRO A 79 14.13 -8.92 -9.55
C PRO A 79 14.15 -10.17 -10.42
N ILE A 80 13.03 -10.50 -11.06
CA ILE A 80 12.91 -11.68 -11.94
C ILE A 80 13.87 -11.60 -13.14
N ASN A 81 14.16 -10.40 -13.64
CA ASN A 81 15.05 -10.22 -14.79
C ASN A 81 16.54 -10.32 -14.41
N GLN A 82 16.87 -10.32 -13.12
CA GLN A 82 18.25 -10.41 -12.66
C GLN A 82 18.76 -11.85 -12.75
N LYS A 83 19.92 -12.06 -13.38
CA LYS A 83 20.53 -13.38 -13.57
C LYS A 83 20.77 -14.16 -12.26
N LEU A 84 21.06 -13.45 -11.17
CA LEU A 84 21.32 -14.05 -9.86
C LEU A 84 20.04 -14.30 -9.04
N HIS A 85 18.87 -14.00 -9.59
CA HIS A 85 17.61 -14.19 -8.88
C HIS A 85 17.36 -15.67 -8.59
N TYR A 86 16.96 -15.99 -7.36
CA TYR A 86 16.80 -17.39 -6.93
C TYR A 86 15.80 -18.18 -7.78
N SER A 87 14.79 -17.52 -8.38
CA SER A 87 13.78 -18.17 -9.24
C SER A 87 14.35 -18.92 -10.44
N HIS A 88 15.53 -18.51 -10.94
CA HIS A 88 16.17 -19.18 -12.08
C HIS A 88 16.82 -20.51 -11.70
N LYS A 89 16.94 -20.80 -10.39
CA LYS A 89 17.60 -22.00 -9.86
C LYS A 89 16.69 -22.84 -8.97
N THR A 90 15.43 -22.44 -8.77
CA THR A 90 14.49 -23.19 -7.94
C THR A 90 14.05 -24.49 -8.60
N THR A 91 14.03 -25.58 -7.84
CA THR A 91 13.42 -26.85 -8.25
C THR A 91 12.13 -27.13 -7.46
N PRO A 92 11.22 -27.99 -7.95
CA PRO A 92 10.02 -28.39 -7.20
C PRO A 92 10.32 -29.23 -5.94
N ASN A 93 11.55 -29.73 -5.79
CA ASN A 93 12.00 -30.48 -4.62
C ASN A 93 12.50 -29.56 -3.50
N PRO A 94 12.45 -29.99 -2.23
CA PRO A 94 13.02 -29.22 -1.13
C PRO A 94 14.52 -29.03 -1.35
N GLN A 95 14.99 -27.79 -1.18
CA GLN A 95 16.40 -27.44 -1.35
C GLN A 95 16.93 -26.82 -0.06
N GLN A 96 18.24 -26.94 0.16
CA GLN A 96 18.90 -26.23 1.25
C GLN A 96 18.97 -24.74 0.92
N LEU A 97 18.47 -23.91 1.83
CA LEU A 97 18.35 -22.47 1.71
C LEU A 97 19.14 -21.81 2.84
N THR A 98 19.92 -20.78 2.47
CA THR A 98 20.47 -19.83 3.44
C THR A 98 19.72 -18.52 3.31
N LEU A 99 19.03 -18.14 4.38
CA LEU A 99 18.16 -16.97 4.44
C LEU A 99 18.76 -15.92 5.39
N THR A 100 18.53 -14.64 5.13
CA THR A 100 18.80 -13.57 6.10
C THR A 100 17.53 -12.79 6.34
N ILE A 101 17.18 -12.58 7.62
CA ILE A 101 16.02 -11.80 8.02
C ILE A 101 16.29 -10.32 7.72
N GLN A 102 15.42 -9.69 6.93
CA GLN A 102 15.50 -8.24 6.67
C GLN A 102 14.58 -7.45 7.57
N SER A 103 13.33 -7.90 7.71
CA SER A 103 12.33 -7.24 8.55
C SER A 103 11.25 -8.22 8.98
N GLU A 104 10.63 -7.91 10.12
CA GLU A 104 9.44 -8.59 10.61
C GLU A 104 8.19 -7.85 10.14
N LEU A 105 7.21 -8.62 9.65
CA LEU A 105 5.87 -8.13 9.31
C LEU A 105 4.91 -8.43 10.46
N LYS A 106 3.75 -7.75 10.47
CA LYS A 106 2.72 -8.01 11.46
C LYS A 106 2.37 -9.52 11.48
N PRO A 107 2.49 -10.19 12.63
CA PRO A 107 2.15 -11.61 12.75
C PRO A 107 0.65 -11.79 12.51
N ASN A 108 0.28 -12.89 11.88
CA ASN A 108 -1.12 -13.32 11.84
C ASN A 108 -1.39 -14.33 12.96
N ASP A 109 -2.61 -14.84 13.10
CA ASP A 109 -2.96 -15.72 14.23
C ASP A 109 -2.15 -17.03 14.24
N TYR A 110 -1.76 -17.54 13.06
CA TYR A 110 -1.16 -18.86 12.87
C TYR A 110 0.37 -18.84 12.66
N ALA A 111 0.93 -17.71 12.23
CA ALA A 111 2.31 -17.61 11.76
C ALA A 111 2.92 -16.22 12.01
N ARG A 112 4.23 -16.22 12.22
CA ARG A 112 5.06 -15.02 12.15
C ARG A 112 5.58 -14.85 10.73
N ASN A 113 5.52 -13.62 10.23
CA ASN A 113 5.79 -13.29 8.84
C ASN A 113 7.05 -12.44 8.78
N TYR A 114 8.01 -12.82 7.95
CA TYR A 114 9.28 -12.12 7.77
C TYR A 114 9.55 -11.87 6.29
N ILE A 115 10.22 -10.77 5.98
CA ILE A 115 10.88 -10.58 4.68
C ILE A 115 12.30 -11.11 4.81
N VAL A 116 12.69 -12.03 3.92
CA VAL A 116 14.02 -12.62 3.92
C VAL A 116 14.72 -12.44 2.59
N SER A 117 16.05 -12.26 2.62
CA SER A 117 16.88 -12.41 1.43
C SER A 117 17.33 -13.86 1.27
N VAL A 118 17.18 -14.39 0.06
CA VAL A 118 17.64 -15.74 -0.31
C VAL A 118 19.08 -15.66 -0.81
N ASN A 119 20.03 -15.93 0.07
CA ASN A 119 21.47 -15.71 -0.20
C ASN A 119 22.10 -16.88 -0.97
N SER A 120 21.65 -18.10 -0.70
CA SER A 120 22.10 -19.27 -1.43
C SER A 120 21.04 -20.36 -1.50
N LEU A 121 21.10 -21.13 -2.59
CA LEU A 121 20.24 -22.26 -2.86
C LEU A 121 21.13 -23.43 -3.33
N SER A 122 21.15 -24.52 -2.56
CA SER A 122 22.03 -25.69 -2.76
C SER A 122 23.49 -25.29 -3.02
N ASN A 123 24.07 -24.47 -2.14
CA ASN A 123 25.42 -23.88 -2.22
C ASN A 123 25.69 -22.92 -3.39
N THR A 124 24.73 -22.69 -4.29
CA THR A 124 24.87 -21.64 -5.32
C THR A 124 24.45 -20.29 -4.75
N LYS A 125 25.28 -19.25 -4.96
CA LYS A 125 24.91 -17.89 -4.55
C LYS A 125 23.72 -17.40 -5.37
N THR A 126 22.75 -16.81 -4.66
CA THR A 126 21.54 -16.20 -5.21
C THR A 126 21.27 -14.87 -4.53
N LYS A 127 20.40 -14.06 -5.13
CA LYS A 127 19.85 -12.84 -4.54
C LYS A 127 18.35 -12.79 -4.78
N GLY A 128 17.66 -12.00 -3.96
CA GLY A 128 16.23 -11.75 -4.09
C GLY A 128 15.51 -11.86 -2.76
N LEU A 129 14.31 -11.30 -2.70
CA LEU A 129 13.47 -11.28 -1.52
C LEU A 129 12.38 -12.36 -1.60
N ALA A 130 12.08 -12.97 -0.47
CA ALA A 130 10.98 -13.93 -0.32
C ALA A 130 10.20 -13.63 0.97
N LEU A 131 8.91 -14.00 0.97
CA LEU A 131 8.09 -13.98 2.16
C LEU A 131 8.31 -15.27 2.96
N LEU A 132 8.80 -15.17 4.18
CA LEU A 132 8.96 -16.31 5.08
C LEU A 132 7.80 -16.34 6.08
N ASN A 133 7.06 -17.45 6.12
CA ASN A 133 6.04 -17.72 7.14
C ASN A 133 6.54 -18.82 8.06
N ILE A 134 6.71 -18.50 9.35
CA ILE A 134 7.07 -19.48 10.37
C ILE A 134 5.81 -19.75 11.21
N ALA A 135 5.37 -21.00 11.28
CA ALA A 135 4.23 -21.38 12.11
C ALA A 135 4.50 -21.01 13.57
N LYS A 136 3.50 -20.43 14.26
CA LYS A 136 3.61 -20.15 15.69
C LYS A 136 3.64 -21.47 16.46
N ASP A 137 4.51 -21.51 17.46
CA ASP A 137 4.62 -22.61 18.41
C ASP A 137 4.63 -21.99 19.80
N SER A 138 3.66 -22.38 20.62
CA SER A 138 3.51 -21.88 22.00
C SER A 138 4.67 -22.32 22.89
N LEU A 139 5.34 -23.43 22.57
CA LEU A 139 6.45 -24.00 23.34
C LEU A 139 7.80 -23.38 22.96
N ARG A 140 7.95 -22.92 21.71
CA ARG A 140 9.20 -22.33 21.20
C ARG A 140 9.02 -20.86 20.84
N LYS A 141 9.23 -19.98 21.82
CA LYS A 141 9.34 -18.52 21.60
C LYS A 141 10.72 -18.15 21.03
N GLN A 142 11.01 -18.54 19.80
CA GLN A 142 12.18 -17.99 19.08
C GLN A 142 11.79 -16.68 18.40
N SER A 143 12.30 -15.56 18.89
CA SER A 143 12.26 -14.28 18.19
C SER A 143 13.44 -14.19 17.23
N LEU A 144 13.16 -13.85 15.98
CA LEU A 144 14.17 -13.61 14.96
C LEU A 144 14.34 -12.12 14.76
N GLU A 145 15.58 -11.66 14.75
CA GLU A 145 15.92 -10.25 14.58
C GLU A 145 16.42 -9.99 13.14
N PRO A 146 16.23 -8.76 12.62
CA PRO A 146 16.89 -8.32 11.41
C PRO A 146 18.40 -8.57 11.44
N GLY A 147 18.92 -9.21 10.39
CA GLY A 147 20.31 -9.61 10.25
C GLY A 147 20.61 -11.05 10.65
N ASP A 148 19.69 -11.74 11.36
CA ASP A 148 19.83 -13.16 11.67
C ASP A 148 19.88 -14.00 10.38
N GLN A 149 20.82 -14.95 10.33
CA GLN A 149 20.93 -15.92 9.25
C GLN A 149 20.31 -17.26 9.66
N LEU A 150 19.55 -17.85 8.74
CA LEU A 150 18.91 -19.15 8.93
C LEU A 150 19.35 -20.11 7.83
N VAL A 151 19.53 -21.37 8.20
CA VAL A 151 19.65 -22.48 7.25
C VAL A 151 18.45 -23.40 7.41
N SER A 152 17.82 -23.76 6.31
CA SER A 152 16.63 -24.62 6.29
C SER A 152 16.58 -25.43 5.01
N ILE A 153 15.89 -26.58 5.03
CA ILE A 153 15.54 -27.34 3.83
C ILE A 153 14.06 -27.13 3.56
N ALA A 154 13.72 -26.41 2.49
CA ALA A 154 12.32 -26.08 2.20
C ALA A 154 12.06 -25.89 0.71
N LYS A 155 10.77 -25.93 0.36
CA LYS A 155 10.28 -25.63 -0.99
C LYS A 155 9.94 -24.15 -1.10
N ILE A 156 10.39 -23.52 -2.18
CA ILE A 156 10.02 -22.15 -2.54
C ILE A 156 8.75 -22.24 -3.41
N LYS A 157 7.64 -21.65 -2.95
CA LYS A 157 6.36 -21.65 -3.67
C LYS A 157 6.03 -20.24 -4.15
N SER A 158 5.38 -20.11 -5.30
CA SER A 158 4.86 -18.81 -5.74
C SER A 158 3.77 -18.31 -4.77
N VAL A 159 3.65 -16.99 -4.66
CA VAL A 159 2.51 -16.38 -3.95
C VAL A 159 1.24 -16.62 -4.77
N THR A 160 0.17 -17.04 -4.10
CA THR A 160 -1.10 -17.40 -4.74
C THR A 160 -1.87 -16.17 -5.20
N ASN A 161 -2.60 -16.29 -6.31
CA ASN A 161 -3.55 -15.28 -6.75
C ASN A 161 -4.69 -15.11 -5.71
N PRO A 162 -5.38 -13.96 -5.68
CA PRO A 162 -6.63 -13.83 -4.91
C PRO A 162 -7.62 -14.91 -5.34
N LEU A 163 -8.28 -15.53 -4.36
CA LEU A 163 -9.20 -16.64 -4.60
C LEU A 163 -10.65 -16.16 -4.68
N ASN A 164 -10.96 -14.95 -4.23
CA ASN A 164 -12.31 -14.39 -4.27
C ASN A 164 -12.39 -13.17 -5.19
N PRO A 165 -13.57 -12.89 -5.78
CA PRO A 165 -13.81 -11.66 -6.53
C PRO A 165 -13.54 -10.44 -5.66
N TYR A 166 -12.94 -9.40 -6.25
CA TYR A 166 -12.61 -8.13 -5.59
C TYR A 166 -11.76 -8.23 -4.33
N GLN A 167 -11.16 -9.41 -4.08
CA GLN A 167 -10.21 -9.57 -2.99
C GLN A 167 -8.91 -8.84 -3.31
N PHE A 168 -8.31 -8.22 -2.28
CA PHE A 168 -7.01 -7.57 -2.40
C PHE A 168 -5.98 -8.51 -3.01
N ASN A 169 -5.36 -8.07 -4.12
CA ASN A 169 -4.37 -8.86 -4.84
C ASN A 169 -3.01 -8.79 -4.14
N TYR A 170 -2.85 -9.60 -3.09
CA TYR A 170 -1.63 -9.64 -2.28
C TYR A 170 -0.40 -10.06 -3.09
N LYS A 171 -0.55 -10.93 -4.09
CA LYS A 171 0.52 -11.32 -5.02
C LYS A 171 1.06 -10.12 -5.79
N LYS A 172 0.18 -9.30 -6.37
CA LYS A 172 0.56 -8.09 -7.11
C LYS A 172 1.21 -7.06 -6.19
N TYR A 173 0.65 -6.87 -4.98
CA TYR A 173 1.24 -6.00 -3.97
C TYR A 173 2.67 -6.40 -3.60
N LEU A 174 2.90 -7.69 -3.30
CA LEU A 174 4.24 -8.21 -2.99
C LEU A 174 5.19 -8.14 -4.19
N ALA A 175 4.69 -8.36 -5.41
CA ALA A 175 5.50 -8.22 -6.63
C ALA A 175 6.03 -6.79 -6.78
N TYR A 176 5.24 -5.76 -6.46
CA TYR A 176 5.69 -4.36 -6.41
C TYR A 176 6.64 -4.04 -5.23
N GLN A 177 6.81 -4.96 -4.29
CA GLN A 177 7.87 -4.94 -3.28
C GLN A 177 9.09 -5.80 -3.68
N GLY A 178 9.07 -6.38 -4.89
CA GLY A 178 10.11 -7.30 -5.37
C GLY A 178 10.04 -8.71 -4.79
N ILE A 179 8.91 -9.09 -4.18
CA ILE A 179 8.68 -10.39 -3.54
C ILE A 179 7.69 -11.20 -4.39
N HIS A 180 8.15 -12.30 -4.98
CA HIS A 180 7.34 -13.14 -5.87
C HIS A 180 7.03 -14.53 -5.30
N TYR A 181 7.83 -14.97 -4.33
CA TYR A 181 7.75 -16.30 -3.75
C TYR A 181 7.66 -16.26 -2.23
N ARG A 182 7.12 -17.34 -1.67
CA ARG A 182 6.99 -17.58 -0.23
C ARG A 182 7.65 -18.90 0.17
N ILE A 183 8.15 -18.92 1.40
CA ILE A 183 8.75 -20.08 2.07
C ILE A 183 7.95 -20.28 3.35
N GLN A 184 7.54 -21.52 3.63
CA GLN A 184 6.81 -21.86 4.84
C GLN A 184 7.63 -22.84 5.67
N LEU A 185 7.93 -22.46 6.92
CA LEU A 185 8.73 -23.25 7.84
C LEU A 185 7.98 -23.53 9.14
N ARG A 186 8.37 -24.63 9.79
CA ARG A 186 8.07 -24.89 11.20
C ARG A 186 9.32 -24.54 12.04
N PRO A 187 9.17 -24.23 13.34
CA PRO A 187 10.30 -23.93 14.23
C PRO A 187 11.39 -25.01 14.29
N GLU A 188 11.07 -26.25 13.96
CA GLU A 188 12.01 -27.38 13.91
C GLU A 188 12.79 -27.47 12.59
N TRP A 189 12.36 -26.78 11.55
CA TRP A 189 12.88 -26.97 10.18
C TRP A 189 14.00 -25.99 9.83
N PHE A 190 14.47 -25.19 10.77
CA PHE A 190 15.57 -24.27 10.55
C PHE A 190 16.54 -24.24 11.72
N LYS A 191 17.80 -23.90 11.42
CA LYS A 191 18.83 -23.59 12.40
C LYS A 191 19.29 -22.15 12.20
N LYS A 192 19.34 -21.38 13.28
CA LYS A 192 19.96 -20.05 13.29
C LYS A 192 21.48 -20.21 13.25
N LEU A 193 22.15 -19.46 12.37
CA LEU A 193 23.60 -19.37 12.32
C LEU A 193 24.08 -18.22 13.24
N ASP A 194 25.24 -18.38 13.86
CA ASP A 194 25.85 -17.34 14.71
C ASP A 194 26.39 -16.14 13.90
N LYS A 195 26.30 -16.20 12.58
CA LYS A 195 26.70 -15.12 11.68
C LYS A 195 25.54 -14.15 11.46
N LYS A 196 25.70 -12.90 11.92
CA LYS A 196 24.81 -11.80 11.51
C LYS A 196 25.35 -11.16 10.24
N ASN A 197 24.46 -10.89 9.28
CA ASN A 197 24.81 -10.11 8.09
C ASN A 197 24.53 -8.63 8.36
N SER A 198 25.51 -7.76 8.14
CA SER A 198 25.37 -6.32 8.32
C SER A 198 24.99 -5.62 7.02
N SER A 199 23.74 -5.19 6.92
CA SER A 199 23.27 -4.21 5.94
C SER A 199 22.95 -2.89 6.64
N ILE A 200 22.89 -1.78 5.90
CA ILE A 200 22.43 -0.50 6.45
C ILE A 200 21.03 -0.62 7.08
N TYR A 201 20.16 -1.45 6.51
CA TYR A 201 18.82 -1.70 7.04
C TYR A 201 18.84 -2.52 8.33
N THR A 202 19.73 -3.50 8.47
CA THR A 202 19.86 -4.30 9.70
C THR A 202 20.51 -3.48 10.81
N LEU A 203 21.47 -2.61 10.47
CA LEU A 203 22.06 -1.66 11.41
C LEU A 203 21.00 -0.67 11.91
N SER A 204 20.24 -0.06 11.00
CA SER A 204 19.10 0.81 11.32
C SER A 204 18.10 0.11 12.24
N ALA A 205 17.71 -1.12 11.91
CA ALA A 205 16.79 -1.90 12.73
C ALA A 205 17.36 -2.24 14.12
N ASN A 206 18.65 -2.55 14.24
CA ASN A 206 19.29 -2.83 15.53
C ASN A 206 19.33 -1.59 16.42
N TYR A 207 19.67 -0.41 15.86
CA TYR A 207 19.62 0.84 16.60
C TYR A 207 18.20 1.18 17.05
N ARG A 208 17.22 1.00 16.15
CA ARG A 208 15.81 1.19 16.48
C ARG A 208 15.35 0.26 17.59
N ASN A 209 15.67 -1.04 17.51
CA ASN A 209 15.36 -2.02 18.55
C ASN A 209 15.99 -1.65 19.90
N LYS A 210 17.22 -1.12 19.89
CA LYS A 210 17.90 -0.62 21.10
C LYS A 210 17.18 0.58 21.71
N ILE A 211 16.69 1.51 20.89
CA ILE A 211 15.90 2.65 21.37
C ILE A 211 14.55 2.15 21.90
N THR A 212 13.87 1.27 21.16
CA THR A 212 12.60 0.66 21.57
C THR A 212 12.74 -0.08 22.91
N SER A 213 13.83 -0.83 23.13
CA SER A 213 14.04 -1.54 24.39
C SER A 213 14.32 -0.61 25.56
N ARG A 214 15.02 0.51 25.32
CA ARG A 214 15.22 1.56 26.34
C ARG A 214 13.92 2.27 26.67
N LEU A 215 13.16 2.72 25.68
CA LEU A 215 11.87 3.39 25.93
C LEU A 215 10.89 2.50 26.71
N LYS A 216 10.91 1.17 26.51
CA LYS A 216 10.09 0.23 27.29
C LYS A 216 10.38 0.25 28.79
N THR A 217 11.58 0.66 29.22
CA THR A 217 11.97 0.69 30.63
C THR A 217 11.69 2.02 31.33
N GLU A 218 11.26 3.06 30.60
CA GLU A 218 11.11 4.43 31.12
C GLU A 218 9.73 4.74 31.76
N GLY A 219 8.85 3.75 31.90
CA GLY A 219 7.54 3.93 32.55
C GLY A 219 6.46 4.61 31.70
N PHE A 220 6.56 4.56 30.37
CA PHE A 220 5.47 4.97 29.48
C PHE A 220 4.28 4.01 29.57
N GLY A 221 3.06 4.54 29.43
CA GLY A 221 1.87 3.68 29.29
C GLY A 221 1.90 2.88 27.99
N SER A 222 1.22 1.74 27.93
CA SER A 222 1.32 0.82 26.79
C SER A 222 0.79 1.42 25.48
N GLU A 223 -0.29 2.19 25.54
CA GLU A 223 -0.86 2.85 24.37
C GLU A 223 0.01 4.03 23.93
N GLU A 224 0.48 4.85 24.87
CA GLU A 224 1.35 5.99 24.63
C GLU A 224 2.67 5.55 24.03
N LEU A 225 3.28 4.49 24.58
CA LEU A 225 4.53 3.92 24.05
C LEU A 225 4.36 3.44 22.60
N GLY A 226 3.23 2.80 22.28
CA GLY A 226 2.92 2.39 20.90
C GLY A 226 2.87 3.58 19.94
N ILE A 227 2.32 4.71 20.38
CA ILE A 227 2.25 5.94 19.58
C ILE A 227 3.60 6.65 19.49
N ILE A 228 4.37 6.70 20.58
CA ILE A 228 5.74 7.22 20.60
C ILE A 228 6.60 6.45 19.59
N GLN A 229 6.52 5.11 19.60
CA GLN A 229 7.20 4.26 18.62
C GLN A 229 6.73 4.51 17.19
N ALA A 230 5.43 4.73 16.97
CA ALA A 230 4.89 5.05 15.65
C ALA A 230 5.39 6.40 15.12
N LEU A 231 5.37 7.45 15.96
CA LEU A 231 5.72 8.82 15.58
C LEU A 231 7.23 9.04 15.42
N LEU A 232 8.05 8.45 16.29
CA LEU A 232 9.50 8.69 16.31
C LEU A 232 10.29 7.62 15.56
N LEU A 233 9.85 6.36 15.63
CA LEU A 233 10.59 5.22 15.09
C LEU A 233 9.93 4.61 13.85
N GLY A 234 8.69 5.00 13.53
CA GLY A 234 7.92 4.46 12.42
C GLY A 234 7.32 3.07 12.66
N GLU A 235 7.33 2.59 13.91
CA GLU A 235 6.81 1.27 14.27
C GLU A 235 5.37 1.33 14.74
N ARG A 236 4.43 0.87 13.91
CA ARG A 236 2.99 0.86 14.23
C ARG A 236 2.49 -0.42 14.89
N ASN A 237 3.36 -1.42 15.06
CA ASN A 237 2.94 -2.73 15.57
C ASN A 237 2.43 -2.67 17.02
N GLY A 238 2.89 -1.69 17.79
CA GLY A 238 2.43 -1.44 19.16
C GLY A 238 1.16 -0.61 19.29
N VAL A 239 0.63 -0.04 18.20
CA VAL A 239 -0.59 0.79 18.24
C VAL A 239 -1.83 -0.12 18.27
N ASN A 240 -2.72 0.14 19.23
CA ASN A 240 -3.99 -0.58 19.36
C ASN A 240 -4.84 -0.42 18.07
N LYS A 241 -5.63 -1.45 17.73
CA LYS A 241 -6.47 -1.45 16.53
C LYS A 241 -7.54 -0.36 16.59
N ASP A 242 -8.12 -0.11 17.76
CA ASP A 242 -9.18 0.88 17.94
C ASP A 242 -8.63 2.28 17.72
N VAL A 243 -7.49 2.60 18.34
CA VAL A 243 -6.75 3.84 18.10
C VAL A 243 -6.42 4.01 16.61
N LEU A 244 -5.94 2.95 15.94
CA LEU A 244 -5.66 3.01 14.50
C LEU A 244 -6.90 3.35 13.68
N GLU A 245 -8.07 2.83 14.07
CA GLU A 245 -9.35 3.10 13.40
C GLU A 245 -9.83 4.53 13.66
N ASP A 246 -9.69 5.04 14.89
CA ASP A 246 -10.00 6.43 15.24
C ASP A 246 -9.18 7.41 14.38
N TYR A 247 -7.88 7.16 14.23
CA TYR A 247 -7.02 7.95 13.36
C TYR A 247 -7.42 7.87 11.87
N LYS A 248 -7.97 6.75 11.40
CA LYS A 248 -8.49 6.65 10.03
C LYS A 248 -9.79 7.46 9.88
N LYS A 249 -10.74 7.30 10.80
CA LYS A 249 -12.02 8.03 10.81
C LYS A 249 -11.81 9.54 10.87
N ALA A 250 -10.87 10.01 11.70
CA ALA A 250 -10.51 11.42 11.82
C ALA A 250 -9.71 11.96 10.62
N GLY A 251 -9.28 11.11 9.67
CA GLY A 251 -8.41 11.51 8.55
C GLY A 251 -6.95 11.78 8.92
N ALA A 252 -6.55 11.43 10.14
CA ALA A 252 -5.25 11.68 10.72
C ALA A 252 -4.27 10.48 10.66
N ILE A 253 -4.63 9.37 9.99
CA ILE A 253 -3.80 8.15 9.91
C ILE A 253 -2.38 8.39 9.37
N HIS A 254 -2.22 9.42 8.55
CA HIS A 254 -0.94 9.87 8.01
C HIS A 254 -0.02 10.50 9.08
N ILE A 255 -0.52 10.80 10.27
CA ILE A 255 0.24 11.29 11.43
C ILE A 255 0.96 10.12 12.12
N LEU A 256 0.29 8.97 12.31
CA LEU A 256 0.95 7.74 12.80
C LEU A 256 1.93 7.13 11.78
N ALA A 257 1.93 7.66 10.57
CA ALA A 257 2.92 7.39 9.56
C ALA A 257 3.99 8.46 9.59
N VAL A 258 5.25 8.11 9.88
CA VAL A 258 6.34 9.08 9.69
C VAL A 258 6.33 9.55 8.23
N SER A 259 6.06 10.84 8.05
CA SER A 259 5.68 11.45 6.78
C SER A 259 6.53 12.68 6.46
N GLY A 260 6.33 13.27 5.29
CA GLY A 260 7.01 14.51 4.91
C GLY A 260 6.74 15.68 5.89
N LEU A 261 5.59 15.70 6.55
CA LEU A 261 5.27 16.68 7.59
C LEU A 261 6.22 16.55 8.79
N HIS A 262 6.51 15.33 9.24
CA HIS A 262 7.46 15.08 10.33
C HIS A 262 8.84 15.64 9.96
N ILE A 263 9.28 15.35 8.73
CA ILE A 263 10.56 15.83 8.22
C ILE A 263 10.58 17.36 8.10
N GLY A 264 9.50 17.99 7.65
CA GLY A 264 9.38 19.45 7.62
C GLY A 264 9.45 20.09 9.02
N ILE A 265 8.77 19.50 10.00
CA ILE A 265 8.82 19.94 11.40
C ILE A 265 10.22 19.77 11.98
N LEU A 266 10.87 18.62 11.75
CA LEU A 266 12.23 18.36 12.21
C LEU A 266 13.23 19.33 11.61
N LEU A 267 13.09 19.65 10.32
CA LEU A 267 13.89 20.69 9.68
C LEU A 267 13.70 22.06 10.33
N LEU A 268 12.46 22.42 10.70
CA LEU A 268 12.20 23.65 11.44
C LEU A 268 12.88 23.65 12.81
N LEU A 269 12.76 22.54 13.57
CA LEU A 269 13.39 22.39 14.89
C LEU A 269 14.91 22.46 14.80
N PHE A 270 15.53 21.74 13.86
CA PHE A 270 16.97 21.79 13.64
C PHE A 270 17.42 23.19 13.19
N ASN A 271 16.64 23.88 12.36
CA ASN A 271 16.96 25.25 11.96
C ASN A 271 16.95 26.24 13.14
N ILE A 272 16.04 26.05 14.10
CA ILE A 272 15.98 26.86 15.33
C ILE A 272 17.17 26.50 16.24
N LEU A 273 17.41 25.21 16.47
CA LEU A 273 18.49 24.73 17.35
C LEU A 273 19.87 25.15 16.85
N LEU A 274 20.09 25.11 15.54
CA LEU A 274 21.36 25.45 14.90
C LEU A 274 21.50 26.93 14.56
N LYS A 275 20.51 27.77 14.87
CA LYS A 275 20.53 29.22 14.61
C LYS A 275 21.77 29.94 15.17
N PRO A 276 22.32 29.60 16.36
CA PRO A 276 23.54 30.24 16.87
C PRO A 276 24.74 30.09 15.94
N LEU A 277 24.80 29.04 15.11
CA LEU A 277 25.89 28.83 14.15
C LEU A 277 25.94 29.90 13.07
N GLU A 278 24.83 30.58 12.77
CA GLU A 278 24.77 31.67 11.78
C GLU A 278 25.69 32.84 12.15
N ARG A 279 26.11 32.94 13.42
CA ARG A 279 27.05 33.96 13.92
C ARG A 279 28.52 33.67 13.55
N LEU A 280 28.82 32.45 13.12
CA LEU A 280 30.18 32.02 12.74
C LEU A 280 30.45 32.29 11.25
N PRO A 281 31.71 32.47 10.83
CA PRO A 281 32.06 32.51 9.41
C PRO A 281 31.64 31.20 8.74
N HIS A 282 31.02 31.29 7.56
CA HIS A 282 30.40 30.15 6.85
C HIS A 282 29.28 29.43 7.64
N GLY A 283 28.78 30.04 8.71
CA GLY A 283 27.77 29.48 9.61
C GLY A 283 26.52 28.94 8.93
N ASN A 284 26.04 29.64 7.88
CA ASN A 284 24.88 29.20 7.09
C ASN A 284 25.13 27.88 6.35
N GLN A 285 26.33 27.68 5.80
CA GLN A 285 26.70 26.44 5.09
C GLN A 285 26.85 25.29 6.09
N ILE A 286 27.50 25.54 7.24
CA ILE A 286 27.65 24.56 8.32
C ILE A 286 26.28 24.15 8.86
N LYS A 287 25.40 25.11 9.14
CA LYS A 287 24.02 24.88 9.58
C LYS A 287 23.25 24.00 8.60
N LEU A 288 23.37 24.27 7.30
CA LEU A 288 22.71 23.50 6.25
C LEU A 288 23.22 22.05 6.17
N LEU A 289 24.54 21.87 6.18
CA LEU A 289 25.17 20.54 6.14
C LEU A 289 24.85 19.72 7.39
N LEU A 290 24.89 20.36 8.57
CA LEU A 290 24.55 19.71 9.84
C LEU A 290 23.06 19.38 9.91
N GLY A 291 22.18 20.26 9.42
CA GLY A 291 20.75 19.99 9.30
C GLY A 291 20.47 18.78 8.39
N LEU A 292 21.19 18.68 7.26
CA LEU A 292 21.10 17.54 6.35
C LEU A 292 21.57 16.24 7.03
N LEU A 293 22.69 16.29 7.75
CA LEU A 293 23.23 15.16 8.50
C LEU A 293 22.27 14.68 9.60
N LEU A 294 21.73 15.60 10.41
CA LEU A 294 20.74 15.29 11.45
C LEU A 294 19.48 14.66 10.86
N LEU A 295 19.04 15.14 9.71
CA LEU A 295 17.85 14.60 9.05
C LEU A 295 18.06 13.18 8.51
N TRP A 296 19.21 12.90 7.89
CA TRP A 296 19.55 11.53 7.47
C TRP A 296 19.81 10.60 8.67
N THR A 297 20.32 11.13 9.78
CA THR A 297 20.46 10.38 11.03
C THR A 297 19.09 10.01 11.60
N TYR A 298 18.14 10.94 11.62
CA TYR A 298 16.75 10.64 11.99
C TYR A 298 16.12 9.62 11.03
N ALA A 299 16.33 9.77 9.72
CA ALA A 299 15.84 8.80 8.74
C ALA A 299 16.39 7.40 8.99
N PHE A 300 17.66 7.29 9.37
CA PHE A 300 18.29 6.03 9.75
C PHE A 300 17.67 5.44 11.02
N ILE A 301 17.42 6.23 12.06
CA ILE A 301 16.76 5.78 13.30
C ILE A 301 15.31 5.32 13.03
N ALA A 302 14.57 6.08 12.23
CA ALA A 302 13.18 5.82 11.87
C ALA A 302 13.01 4.74 10.77
N GLY A 303 14.06 3.96 10.48
CA GLY A 303 13.95 2.76 9.64
C GLY A 303 14.04 2.96 8.13
N LEU A 304 14.52 4.12 7.66
CA LEU A 304 14.67 4.45 6.24
C LEU A 304 13.40 4.20 5.42
N SER A 305 12.23 4.48 6.01
CA SER A 305 10.95 4.26 5.33
C SER A 305 10.88 5.11 4.04
N PRO A 306 10.21 4.63 2.97
CA PRO A 306 10.20 5.33 1.68
C PRO A 306 9.74 6.78 1.77
N SER A 307 8.77 7.09 2.65
CA SER A 307 8.27 8.46 2.85
C SER A 307 9.32 9.41 3.42
N ILE A 308 10.14 8.93 4.37
CA ILE A 308 11.22 9.73 4.95
C ILE A 308 12.32 9.95 3.93
N VAL A 309 12.75 8.88 3.25
CA VAL A 309 13.81 8.96 2.23
C VAL A 309 13.44 9.97 1.14
N ARG A 310 12.19 10.00 0.68
CA ARG A 310 11.72 11.02 -0.28
C ARG A 310 11.90 12.44 0.26
N ALA A 311 11.45 12.72 1.47
CA ALA A 311 11.57 14.05 2.06
C ALA A 311 13.04 14.45 2.29
N CYS A 312 13.89 13.52 2.76
CA CYS A 312 15.33 13.75 2.90
C CYS A 312 16.01 13.99 1.56
N THR A 313 15.65 13.26 0.50
CA THR A 313 16.20 13.50 -0.86
C THR A 313 15.79 14.87 -1.39
N MET A 314 14.55 15.29 -1.19
CA MET A 314 14.09 16.63 -1.57
C MET A 314 14.87 17.72 -0.83
N TYR A 315 15.08 17.58 0.49
CA TYR A 315 15.91 18.50 1.27
C TYR A 315 17.39 18.46 0.85
N SER A 316 17.92 17.30 0.46
CA SER A 316 19.28 17.16 -0.07
C SER A 316 19.49 17.99 -1.33
N PHE A 317 18.52 17.96 -2.26
CA PHE A 317 18.56 18.81 -3.47
C PHE A 317 18.40 20.29 -3.15
N LEU A 318 17.56 20.65 -2.18
CA LEU A 318 17.44 22.03 -1.72
C LEU A 318 18.77 22.52 -1.14
N ALA A 319 19.38 21.74 -0.26
CA ALA A 319 20.67 22.05 0.36
C ALA A 319 21.77 22.20 -0.69
N TYR A 320 21.86 21.26 -1.63
CA TYR A 320 22.81 21.33 -2.74
C TYR A 320 22.65 22.60 -3.57
N ALA A 321 21.40 22.97 -3.93
CA ALA A 321 21.15 24.17 -4.72
C ALA A 321 21.49 25.47 -3.96
N LEU A 322 21.23 25.51 -2.65
CA LEU A 322 21.59 26.63 -1.79
C LEU A 322 23.11 26.77 -1.63
N LEU A 323 23.86 25.67 -1.50
CA LEU A 323 25.33 25.70 -1.46
C LEU A 323 25.94 26.26 -2.75
N LEU A 324 25.31 25.98 -3.89
CA LEU A 324 25.73 26.49 -5.19
C LEU A 324 25.19 27.89 -5.52
N ASN A 325 24.47 28.55 -4.60
CA ASN A 325 23.80 29.83 -4.81
C ASN A 325 22.93 29.86 -6.08
N ARG A 326 22.30 28.73 -6.43
CA ARG A 326 21.45 28.61 -7.62
C ARG A 326 20.01 29.00 -7.29
N PRO A 327 19.28 29.66 -8.20
CA PRO A 327 17.86 29.92 -8.00
C PRO A 327 17.09 28.59 -7.91
N THR A 328 16.40 28.39 -6.79
CA THR A 328 15.65 27.16 -6.52
C THR A 328 14.21 27.29 -6.96
N ASN A 329 13.70 26.25 -7.62
CA ASN A 329 12.28 26.11 -7.91
C ASN A 329 11.74 24.84 -7.24
N THR A 330 10.69 24.97 -6.43
CA THR A 330 10.13 23.85 -5.68
C THR A 330 9.61 22.72 -6.59
N PHE A 331 9.07 23.02 -7.77
CA PHE A 331 8.68 21.99 -8.74
C PHE A 331 9.89 21.24 -9.31
N ASN A 332 11.02 21.94 -9.54
CA ASN A 332 12.24 21.30 -10.00
C ASN A 332 12.82 20.38 -8.93
N LEU A 333 12.85 20.82 -7.66
CA LEU A 333 13.29 20.00 -6.52
C LEU A 333 12.40 18.76 -6.34
N LEU A 334 11.08 18.92 -6.47
CA LEU A 334 10.12 17.83 -6.41
C LEU A 334 10.36 16.82 -7.54
N ALA A 335 10.53 17.29 -8.77
CA ALA A 335 10.76 16.44 -9.94
C ALA A 335 12.13 15.72 -9.88
N LEU A 336 13.19 16.39 -9.40
CA LEU A 336 14.51 15.78 -9.20
C LEU A 336 14.46 14.66 -8.15
N SER A 337 13.79 14.90 -7.02
CA SER A 337 13.55 13.86 -6.00
C SER A 337 12.76 12.69 -6.60
N TYR A 338 11.67 12.96 -7.32
CA TYR A 338 10.85 11.94 -7.97
C TYR A 338 11.65 11.06 -8.95
N VAL A 339 12.40 11.70 -9.85
CA VAL A 339 13.25 11.00 -10.83
C VAL A 339 14.31 10.18 -10.12
N THR A 340 14.99 10.73 -9.12
CA THR A 340 16.04 10.02 -8.38
C THR A 340 15.51 8.76 -7.70
N VAL A 341 14.36 8.88 -7.03
CA VAL A 341 13.75 7.74 -6.32
C VAL A 341 13.29 6.65 -7.28
N LEU A 342 12.75 7.01 -8.45
CA LEU A 342 12.35 6.03 -9.47
C LEU A 342 13.53 5.43 -10.24
N LEU A 343 14.63 6.17 -10.42
CA LEU A 343 15.86 5.63 -11.00
C LEU A 343 16.48 4.55 -10.09
N ILE A 344 16.39 4.72 -8.78
CA ILE A 344 16.89 3.74 -7.79
C ILE A 344 15.95 2.53 -7.71
N ASN A 345 14.64 2.77 -7.60
CA ASN A 345 13.64 1.70 -7.56
C ASN A 345 12.33 2.14 -8.25
N PRO A 346 12.11 1.73 -9.51
CA PRO A 346 10.93 2.14 -10.28
C PRO A 346 9.64 1.50 -9.79
N LEU A 347 9.70 0.39 -9.04
CA LEU A 347 8.51 -0.24 -8.46
C LEU A 347 7.82 0.66 -7.42
N ASN A 348 8.54 1.67 -6.90
CA ASN A 348 7.96 2.70 -6.02
C ASN A 348 6.79 3.42 -6.69
N LEU A 349 6.75 3.54 -8.02
CA LEU A 349 5.63 4.17 -8.76
C LEU A 349 4.28 3.51 -8.44
N PHE A 350 4.27 2.20 -8.20
CA PHE A 350 3.07 1.41 -7.92
C PHE A 350 2.71 1.37 -6.43
N GLN A 351 3.53 1.96 -5.57
CA GLN A 351 3.25 2.01 -4.13
C GLN A 351 2.30 3.16 -3.81
N VAL A 352 1.19 2.83 -3.14
CA VAL A 352 0.17 3.80 -2.71
C VAL A 352 0.79 4.98 -1.94
N GLY A 353 1.70 4.70 -1.00
CA GLY A 353 2.36 5.75 -0.21
C GLY A 353 3.24 6.70 -1.04
N PHE A 354 3.84 6.22 -2.14
CA PHE A 354 4.60 7.06 -3.06
C PHE A 354 3.68 7.99 -3.85
N GLN A 355 2.60 7.43 -4.41
CA GLN A 355 1.59 8.18 -5.18
C GLN A 355 0.95 9.28 -4.34
N LEU A 356 0.43 8.93 -3.15
CA LEU A 356 -0.20 9.91 -2.25
C LEU A 356 0.78 11.01 -1.82
N SER A 357 2.04 10.67 -1.55
CA SER A 357 3.04 11.63 -1.10
C SER A 357 3.42 12.65 -2.16
N TYR A 358 3.71 12.22 -3.40
CA TYR A 358 4.08 13.17 -4.46
C TYR A 358 2.86 13.97 -4.95
N THR A 359 1.68 13.37 -5.01
CA THR A 359 0.47 14.11 -5.40
C THR A 359 0.07 15.14 -4.34
N ALA A 360 0.17 14.82 -3.04
CA ALA A 360 -0.06 15.78 -1.98
C ALA A 360 0.89 16.98 -2.07
N VAL A 361 2.21 16.73 -2.19
CA VAL A 361 3.21 17.81 -2.26
C VAL A 361 3.06 18.61 -3.55
N LEU A 362 2.77 17.97 -4.69
CA LEU A 362 2.50 18.65 -5.95
C LEU A 362 1.28 19.57 -5.83
N ALA A 363 0.18 19.09 -5.22
CA ALA A 363 -1.03 19.87 -5.02
C ALA A 363 -0.79 21.04 -4.05
N ILE A 364 -0.06 20.84 -2.95
CA ILE A 364 0.34 21.93 -2.04
C ILE A 364 1.14 22.98 -2.81
N VAL A 365 2.24 22.58 -3.47
CA VAL A 365 3.14 23.52 -4.17
C VAL A 365 2.41 24.29 -5.29
N TRP A 366 1.42 23.66 -5.93
CA TRP A 366 0.69 24.28 -7.04
C TRP A 366 -0.54 25.10 -6.64
N LEU A 367 -1.30 24.63 -5.65
CA LEU A 367 -2.59 25.19 -5.27
C LEU A 367 -2.51 26.11 -4.05
N HIS A 368 -1.64 25.81 -3.07
CA HIS A 368 -1.55 26.60 -1.85
C HIS A 368 -1.29 28.09 -2.10
N PRO A 369 -0.31 28.49 -2.95
CA PRO A 369 -0.09 29.91 -3.23
C PRO A 369 -1.30 30.60 -3.85
N LYS A 370 -2.10 29.89 -4.64
CA LYS A 370 -3.30 30.44 -5.28
C LYS A 370 -4.45 30.57 -4.29
N LEU A 371 -4.62 29.58 -3.42
CA LEU A 371 -5.65 29.59 -2.38
C LEU A 371 -5.40 30.73 -1.38
N MET A 372 -4.13 30.97 -1.03
CA MET A 372 -3.74 32.10 -0.16
C MET A 372 -4.06 33.49 -0.75
N LEU A 373 -4.18 33.61 -2.08
CA LEU A 373 -4.56 34.88 -2.71
C LEU A 373 -6.06 35.17 -2.60
N LEU A 374 -6.91 34.17 -2.30
CA LEU A 374 -8.35 34.39 -2.17
C LEU A 374 -8.70 35.17 -0.90
N TRP A 375 -7.92 34.99 0.16
CA TRP A 375 -8.17 35.66 1.44
C TRP A 375 -6.87 35.84 2.22
N TYR A 376 -6.59 37.09 2.61
CA TYR A 376 -5.45 37.46 3.45
C TYR A 376 -5.95 38.15 4.72
N PRO A 377 -6.33 37.40 5.76
CA PRO A 377 -6.84 38.00 6.99
C PRO A 377 -5.76 38.83 7.69
N LYS A 378 -6.13 40.03 8.14
CA LYS A 378 -5.21 40.97 8.82
C LYS A 378 -4.72 40.46 10.18
N ASN A 379 -5.55 39.68 10.89
CA ASN A 379 -5.19 39.11 12.18
C ASN A 379 -4.17 37.96 11.99
N LEU A 380 -3.03 38.06 12.67
CA LEU A 380 -1.96 37.05 12.63
C LEU A 380 -2.43 35.64 13.00
N PHE A 381 -3.31 35.51 14.00
CA PHE A 381 -3.85 34.22 14.41
C PHE A 381 -4.73 33.63 13.31
N LEU A 382 -5.66 34.43 12.77
CA LEU A 382 -6.55 34.01 11.71
C LEU A 382 -5.79 33.67 10.42
N ASN A 383 -4.70 34.39 10.13
CA ASN A 383 -3.79 34.07 9.01
C ASN A 383 -3.09 32.72 9.21
N LYS A 384 -2.61 32.41 10.42
CA LYS A 384 -2.02 31.09 10.71
C LYS A 384 -3.04 29.95 10.57
N VAL A 385 -4.25 30.15 11.09
CA VAL A 385 -5.35 29.17 10.94
C VAL A 385 -5.68 28.97 9.47
N TRP A 386 -5.80 30.06 8.70
CA TRP A 386 -6.06 29.99 7.27
C TRP A 386 -4.94 29.28 6.50
N GLN A 387 -3.67 29.51 6.84
CA GLN A 387 -2.53 28.80 6.25
C GLN A 387 -2.60 27.29 6.51
N LEU A 388 -2.88 26.87 7.75
CA LEU A 388 -3.02 25.45 8.10
C LEU A 388 -4.19 24.78 7.36
N LEU A 389 -5.33 25.47 7.27
CA LEU A 389 -6.49 25.01 6.51
C LEU A 389 -6.19 24.94 5.02
N ALA A 390 -5.54 25.96 4.45
CA ALA A 390 -5.18 26.02 3.04
C ALA A 390 -4.23 24.87 2.66
N VAL A 391 -3.24 24.56 3.49
CA VAL A 391 -2.36 23.39 3.28
C VAL A 391 -3.17 22.10 3.33
N SER A 392 -4.05 21.94 4.32
CA SER A 392 -4.88 20.75 4.46
C SER A 392 -5.81 20.53 3.27
N ILE A 393 -6.51 21.58 2.82
CA ILE A 393 -7.43 21.55 1.68
C ILE A 393 -6.68 21.20 0.40
N THR A 394 -5.55 21.85 0.14
CA THR A 394 -4.78 21.64 -1.09
C THR A 394 -4.12 20.26 -1.13
N ALA A 395 -3.61 19.78 0.00
CA ALA A 395 -3.15 18.40 0.12
C ALA A 395 -4.28 17.41 -0.14
N GLN A 396 -5.45 17.62 0.49
CA GLN A 396 -6.61 16.76 0.35
C GLN A 396 -7.13 16.71 -1.08
N LEU A 397 -7.24 17.86 -1.78
CA LEU A 397 -7.62 17.92 -3.20
C LEU A 397 -6.67 17.09 -4.07
N GLY A 398 -5.38 17.09 -3.75
CA GLY A 398 -4.40 16.25 -4.44
C GLY A 398 -4.62 14.77 -4.19
N VAL A 399 -4.83 14.35 -2.95
CA VAL A 399 -4.89 12.91 -2.61
C VAL A 399 -6.28 12.31 -2.75
N LEU A 400 -7.35 13.11 -2.78
CA LEU A 400 -8.74 12.67 -2.70
C LEU A 400 -9.09 11.58 -3.73
N PRO A 401 -8.84 11.74 -5.05
CA PRO A 401 -9.17 10.70 -6.01
C PRO A 401 -8.48 9.36 -5.73
N LEU A 402 -7.21 9.38 -5.31
CA LEU A 402 -6.48 8.16 -4.96
C LEU A 402 -6.93 7.59 -3.62
N SER A 403 -7.30 8.44 -2.65
CA SER A 403 -7.85 8.02 -1.37
C SER A 403 -9.16 7.26 -1.55
N LEU A 404 -10.07 7.79 -2.39
CA LEU A 404 -11.31 7.12 -2.74
C LEU A 404 -11.07 5.79 -3.46
N PHE A 405 -10.10 5.75 -4.38
CA PHE A 405 -9.75 4.54 -5.12
C PHE A 405 -9.16 3.42 -4.25
N TYR A 406 -8.27 3.74 -3.30
CA TYR A 406 -7.57 2.72 -2.51
C TYR A 406 -8.23 2.40 -1.17
N PHE A 407 -8.87 3.38 -0.54
CA PHE A 407 -9.41 3.26 0.81
C PHE A 407 -10.93 3.31 0.87
N HIS A 408 -11.59 3.72 -0.23
CA HIS A 408 -13.06 3.75 -0.34
C HIS A 408 -13.74 4.53 0.80
N GLN A 409 -13.04 5.56 1.29
CA GLN A 409 -13.45 6.34 2.44
C GLN A 409 -13.00 7.79 2.29
N PHE A 410 -13.86 8.71 2.74
CA PHE A 410 -13.55 10.13 2.86
C PHE A 410 -13.85 10.62 4.29
N PRO A 411 -12.81 11.00 5.05
CA PRO A 411 -12.99 11.59 6.38
C PRO A 411 -13.36 13.08 6.24
N GLY A 412 -14.61 13.45 6.49
CA GLY A 412 -15.10 14.82 6.32
C GLY A 412 -14.48 15.83 7.28
N LEU A 413 -14.15 15.43 8.51
CA LEU A 413 -13.58 16.31 9.55
C LEU A 413 -12.04 16.38 9.54
N PHE A 414 -11.39 15.94 8.47
CA PHE A 414 -9.92 15.91 8.36
C PHE A 414 -9.27 17.26 8.66
N PHE A 415 -9.91 18.37 8.29
CA PHE A 415 -9.37 19.72 8.48
C PHE A 415 -9.42 20.15 9.95
N ILE A 416 -10.44 19.73 10.71
CA ILE A 416 -10.52 19.98 12.16
C ILE A 416 -9.43 19.21 12.87
N ALA A 417 -9.32 17.91 12.57
CA ALA A 417 -8.27 17.06 13.11
C ALA A 417 -6.88 17.66 12.84
N ASN A 418 -6.59 18.03 11.60
CA ASN A 418 -5.29 18.60 11.23
C ASN A 418 -5.04 19.96 11.90
N LEU A 419 -6.04 20.84 11.97
CA LEU A 419 -5.91 22.16 12.61
C LEU A 419 -5.56 22.02 14.10
N LEU A 420 -6.19 21.07 14.79
CA LEU A 420 -5.95 20.84 16.20
C LEU A 420 -4.64 20.09 16.44
N ILE A 421 -4.35 19.02 15.69
CA ILE A 421 -3.25 18.08 15.99
C ILE A 421 -1.88 18.57 15.50
N VAL A 422 -1.81 19.22 14.33
CA VAL A 422 -0.53 19.63 13.72
C VAL A 422 0.32 20.52 14.65
N PRO A 423 -0.26 21.49 15.39
CA PRO A 423 0.47 22.24 16.41
C PRO A 423 1.10 21.36 17.50
N PHE A 424 0.36 20.36 18.01
CA PHE A 424 0.89 19.42 19.01
C PHE A 424 2.00 18.55 18.44
N LEU A 425 1.93 18.18 17.16
CA LEU A 425 2.93 17.32 16.51
C LEU A 425 4.33 17.96 16.57
N GLY A 426 4.44 19.28 16.43
CA GLY A 426 5.70 20.01 16.59
C GLY A 426 6.35 19.79 17.95
N VAL A 427 5.57 19.98 19.01
CA VAL A 427 6.00 19.80 20.41
C VAL A 427 6.30 18.32 20.69
N ILE A 428 5.42 17.42 20.25
CA ILE A 428 5.54 15.98 20.44
C ILE A 428 6.81 15.43 19.79
N LEU A 429 7.16 15.89 18.60
CA LEU A 429 8.40 15.46 17.92
C LEU A 429 9.64 16.05 18.57
N GLY A 430 9.61 17.33 18.98
CA GLY A 430 10.72 17.96 19.70
C GLY A 430 11.02 17.28 21.03
N LEU A 431 10.00 17.10 21.87
CA LEU A 431 10.11 16.38 23.14
C LEU A 431 10.42 14.89 22.92
N GLY A 432 9.91 14.29 21.85
CA GLY A 432 10.21 12.91 21.47
C GLY A 432 11.69 12.69 21.15
N LEU A 433 12.32 13.59 20.40
CA LEU A 433 13.77 13.52 20.17
C LEU A 433 14.56 13.70 21.47
N LEU A 434 14.15 14.65 22.31
CA LEU A 434 14.80 14.88 23.61
C LEU A 434 14.68 13.64 24.52
N THR A 435 13.49 13.02 24.58
CA THR A 435 13.26 11.80 25.38
C THR A 435 14.09 10.63 24.88
N ILE A 436 14.21 10.43 23.56
CA ILE A 436 15.12 9.40 23.00
C ILE A 436 16.56 9.64 23.44
N VAL A 437 17.06 10.87 23.32
CA VAL A 437 18.45 11.20 23.70
C VAL A 437 18.67 10.97 25.19
N LEU A 438 17.79 11.49 26.05
CA LEU A 438 17.93 11.35 27.50
C LEU A 438 17.75 9.90 27.99
N SER A 439 16.83 9.13 27.40
CA SER A 439 16.66 7.70 27.69
C SER A 439 17.91 6.90 27.29
N MET A 440 18.49 7.23 26.13
CA MET A 440 19.73 6.59 25.70
C MET A 440 20.93 6.91 26.61
N LEU A 441 20.94 8.10 27.21
CA LEU A 441 21.91 8.53 28.21
C LEU A 441 21.58 8.05 29.64
N GLN A 442 20.45 7.38 29.85
CA GLN A 442 19.96 6.89 31.14
C GLN A 442 19.74 8.00 32.19
N VAL A 443 19.41 9.21 31.74
CA VAL A 443 19.17 10.40 32.60
C VAL A 443 17.80 11.02 32.34
N LEU A 444 16.83 10.23 31.86
CA LEU A 444 15.49 10.71 31.55
C LEU A 444 14.70 11.00 32.84
N PRO A 445 14.34 12.27 33.13
CA PRO A 445 13.54 12.57 34.31
C PRO A 445 12.09 12.09 34.17
N THR A 446 11.54 11.55 35.25
CA THR A 446 10.14 11.08 35.33
C THR A 446 9.13 12.19 35.02
N VAL A 447 9.45 13.45 35.35
CA VAL A 447 8.62 14.62 35.01
C VAL A 447 8.43 14.74 33.50
N LEU A 448 9.49 14.50 32.70
CA LEU A 448 9.42 14.57 31.25
C LEU A 448 8.61 13.39 30.68
N VAL A 449 8.74 12.20 31.26
CA VAL A 449 7.92 11.03 30.91
C VAL A 449 6.43 11.33 31.13
N ASN A 450 6.08 11.86 32.31
CA ASN A 450 4.69 12.18 32.66
C ASN A 450 4.10 13.29 31.79
N LEU A 451 4.89 14.33 31.49
CA LEU A 451 4.51 15.37 30.55
C LEU A 451 4.23 14.76 29.17
N TYR A 452 5.10 13.89 28.68
CA TYR A 452 4.96 13.32 27.36
C TYR A 452 3.77 12.36 27.26
N ASN A 453 3.56 11.49 28.26
CA ASN A 453 2.35 10.67 28.39
C ASN A 453 1.07 11.53 28.33
N THR A 454 1.06 12.65 29.06
CA THR A 454 -0.11 13.55 29.10
C THR A 454 -0.39 14.20 27.74
N LEU A 455 0.65 14.63 27.03
CA LEU A 455 0.51 15.18 25.68
C LEU A 455 -0.02 14.14 24.68
N ILE A 456 0.49 12.90 24.72
CA ILE A 456 -0.01 11.83 23.83
C ILE A 456 -1.45 11.47 24.16
N ARG A 457 -1.82 11.38 25.46
CA ARG A 457 -3.22 11.15 25.88
C ARG A 457 -4.15 12.24 25.40
N LEU A 458 -3.75 13.51 25.53
CA LEU A 458 -4.53 14.64 25.05
C LEU A 458 -4.74 14.57 23.53
N MET A 459 -3.69 14.28 22.77
CA MET A 459 -3.78 14.12 21.31
C MET A 459 -4.74 12.98 20.93
N ASN A 460 -4.63 11.83 21.58
CA ASN A 460 -5.53 10.69 21.33
C ASN A 460 -6.97 11.02 21.66
N HIS A 461 -7.21 11.72 22.78
CA HIS A 461 -8.53 12.12 23.18
C HIS A 461 -9.17 13.05 22.14
N ILE A 462 -8.43 14.04 21.63
CA ILE A 462 -8.91 14.91 20.55
C ILE A 462 -9.27 14.10 19.30
N ILE A 463 -8.44 13.13 18.91
CA ILE A 463 -8.71 12.29 17.74
C ILE A 463 -9.95 11.44 17.94
N LYS A 464 -10.11 10.86 19.12
CA LYS A 464 -11.29 10.07 19.47
C LYS A 464 -12.57 10.90 19.37
N LEU A 465 -12.57 12.12 19.90
CA LEU A 465 -13.72 13.04 19.80
C LEU A 465 -14.11 13.36 18.35
N VAL A 466 -13.12 13.52 17.46
CA VAL A 466 -13.39 13.71 16.01
C VAL A 466 -13.87 12.41 15.37
N ALA A 467 -13.31 11.26 15.75
CA ALA A 467 -13.64 9.96 15.18
C ALA A 467 -15.03 9.44 15.56
N GLU A 468 -15.54 9.81 16.74
CA GLU A 468 -16.89 9.47 17.20
C GLU A 468 -18.00 10.12 16.36
N GLN A 469 -17.68 11.12 15.53
CA GLN A 469 -18.63 11.79 14.64
C GLN A 469 -18.84 10.99 13.34
N ASP A 470 -19.45 9.80 13.46
CA ASP A 470 -19.65 8.86 12.35
C ASP A 470 -20.40 9.49 11.15
N ALA A 471 -21.27 10.48 11.38
CA ALA A 471 -22.02 11.19 10.33
C ALA A 471 -21.12 11.87 9.28
N PHE A 472 -19.88 12.23 9.65
CA PHE A 472 -18.93 12.89 8.75
C PHE A 472 -17.90 11.93 8.14
N VAL A 473 -18.03 10.63 8.42
CA VAL A 473 -17.15 9.62 7.85
C VAL A 473 -17.89 8.91 6.71
N LEU A 474 -17.66 9.36 5.49
CA LEU A 474 -18.25 8.72 4.32
C LEU A 474 -17.45 7.44 4.01
N THR A 475 -18.06 6.28 4.24
CA THR A 475 -17.46 4.97 3.95
C THR A 475 -18.08 4.34 2.70
N ASP A 476 -17.44 3.27 2.23
CA ASP A 476 -17.96 2.38 1.18
C ASP A 476 -18.19 3.07 -0.17
N ILE A 477 -17.35 4.06 -0.46
CA ILE A 477 -17.41 4.81 -1.72
C ILE A 477 -16.77 3.97 -2.82
N SER A 478 -17.61 3.49 -3.75
CA SER A 478 -17.19 2.87 -4.99
C SER A 478 -16.45 3.88 -5.87
N PHE A 479 -15.17 3.65 -6.11
CA PHE A 479 -14.35 4.54 -6.93
C PHE A 479 -13.34 3.75 -7.76
N ASP A 480 -13.49 3.81 -9.08
CA ASP A 480 -12.69 3.03 -10.04
C ASP A 480 -11.60 3.87 -10.72
N PHE A 481 -10.72 3.19 -11.44
CA PHE A 481 -9.60 3.83 -12.15
C PHE A 481 -10.04 4.88 -13.19
N SER A 482 -11.17 4.67 -13.88
CA SER A 482 -11.72 5.65 -14.83
C SER A 482 -12.14 6.94 -14.13
N GLU A 483 -12.73 6.82 -12.95
CA GLU A 483 -13.18 7.94 -12.11
C GLU A 483 -11.99 8.71 -11.53
N VAL A 484 -10.88 8.03 -11.22
CA VAL A 484 -9.60 8.67 -10.86
C VAL A 484 -9.11 9.57 -11.99
N ILE A 485 -9.07 9.08 -13.24
CA ILE A 485 -8.59 9.88 -14.37
C ILE A 485 -9.50 11.10 -14.61
N LEU A 486 -10.82 10.89 -14.61
CA LEU A 486 -11.78 11.95 -14.87
C LEU A 486 -11.78 13.02 -13.76
N SER A 487 -11.69 12.61 -12.50
CA SER A 487 -11.59 13.55 -11.37
C SER A 487 -10.29 14.35 -11.39
N TYR A 488 -9.14 13.73 -11.68
CA TYR A 488 -7.90 14.50 -11.86
C TYR A 488 -7.95 15.43 -13.07
N THR A 489 -8.60 15.02 -14.16
CA THR A 489 -8.82 15.87 -15.32
C THR A 489 -9.66 17.09 -14.95
N PHE A 490 -10.78 16.89 -14.25
CA PHE A 490 -11.61 17.98 -13.72
C PHE A 490 -10.81 18.92 -12.80
N ILE A 491 -10.07 18.38 -11.82
CA ILE A 491 -9.27 19.19 -10.89
C ILE A 491 -8.19 19.98 -11.65
N LEU A 492 -7.45 19.34 -12.57
CA LEU A 492 -6.38 19.95 -13.34
C LEU A 492 -6.90 21.14 -14.17
N PHE A 493 -7.96 20.92 -14.96
CA PHE A 493 -8.50 21.94 -15.84
C PHE A 493 -9.27 23.02 -15.09
N GLY A 494 -9.97 22.68 -14.01
CA GLY A 494 -10.61 23.65 -13.11
C GLY A 494 -9.57 24.59 -12.50
N VAL A 495 -8.48 24.06 -11.96
CA VAL A 495 -7.37 24.87 -11.43
C VAL A 495 -6.74 25.75 -12.50
N LEU A 496 -6.51 25.22 -13.70
CA LEU A 496 -5.97 26.00 -14.82
C LEU A 496 -6.90 27.14 -15.23
N TYR A 497 -8.22 26.91 -15.25
CA TYR A 497 -9.23 27.92 -15.52
C TYR A 497 -9.21 29.04 -14.47
N PHE A 498 -9.26 28.72 -13.18
CA PHE A 498 -9.18 29.73 -12.11
C PHE A 498 -7.85 30.51 -12.10
N SER A 499 -6.78 29.91 -12.62
CA SER A 499 -5.48 30.59 -12.73
C SER A 499 -5.39 31.50 -13.95
N LYS A 500 -6.05 31.12 -15.04
CA LYS A 500 -6.06 31.81 -16.34
C LYS A 500 -7.39 31.56 -17.02
N PRO A 501 -8.41 32.41 -16.81
CA PRO A 501 -9.76 32.15 -17.29
C PRO A 501 -9.78 32.20 -18.82
N LYS A 502 -9.78 31.00 -19.44
CA LYS A 502 -9.95 30.80 -20.88
C LYS A 502 -11.17 29.91 -21.10
N LYS A 503 -12.04 30.28 -22.05
CA LYS A 503 -13.27 29.52 -22.37
C LYS A 503 -12.99 28.03 -22.63
N ASN A 504 -11.94 27.71 -23.39
CA ASN A 504 -11.61 26.31 -23.71
C ASN A 504 -11.28 25.48 -22.46
N LEU A 505 -10.60 26.06 -21.46
CA LEU A 505 -10.26 25.35 -20.22
C LEU A 505 -11.50 25.08 -19.36
N PHE A 506 -12.42 26.05 -19.31
CA PHE A 506 -13.71 25.88 -18.64
C PHE A 506 -14.53 24.77 -19.28
N VAL A 507 -14.64 24.78 -20.61
CA VAL A 507 -15.37 23.75 -21.37
C VAL A 507 -14.77 22.37 -21.11
N ILE A 508 -13.43 22.21 -21.18
CA ILE A 508 -12.78 20.92 -20.87
C ILE A 508 -13.08 20.47 -19.44
N SER A 509 -13.02 21.38 -18.46
CA SER A 509 -13.30 21.06 -17.06
C SER A 509 -14.75 20.60 -16.86
N ILE A 510 -15.73 21.33 -17.39
CA ILE A 510 -17.15 20.99 -17.26
C ILE A 510 -17.48 19.73 -18.06
N SER A 511 -16.91 19.53 -19.24
CA SER A 511 -17.06 18.28 -19.99
C SER A 511 -16.50 17.09 -19.22
N ALA A 512 -15.34 17.22 -18.58
CA ALA A 512 -14.79 16.17 -17.73
C ALA A 512 -15.71 15.83 -16.56
N LEU A 513 -16.33 16.84 -15.93
CA LEU A 513 -17.33 16.64 -14.88
C LEU A 513 -18.61 15.97 -15.42
N GLY A 514 -19.11 16.40 -16.58
CA GLY A 514 -20.27 15.78 -17.23
C GLY A 514 -20.04 14.31 -17.57
N VAL A 515 -18.88 13.97 -18.14
CA VAL A 515 -18.48 12.59 -18.42
C VAL A 515 -18.33 11.80 -17.12
N PHE A 516 -17.73 12.39 -16.08
CA PHE A 516 -17.61 11.76 -14.76
C PHE A 516 -18.99 11.39 -14.18
N LEU A 517 -19.94 12.33 -14.17
CA LEU A 517 -21.30 12.08 -13.70
C LEU A 517 -22.02 11.04 -14.57
N GLY A 518 -21.85 11.10 -15.89
CA GLY A 518 -22.40 10.11 -16.82
C GLY A 518 -21.86 8.70 -16.56
N VAL A 519 -20.57 8.55 -16.29
CA VAL A 519 -19.95 7.26 -15.94
C VAL A 519 -20.48 6.73 -14.61
N LEU A 520 -20.65 7.59 -13.59
CA LEU A 520 -21.25 7.17 -12.32
C LEU A 520 -22.68 6.66 -12.51
N LEU A 521 -23.51 7.40 -13.25
CA LEU A 521 -24.89 7.00 -13.54
C LEU A 521 -24.94 5.70 -14.35
N PHE A 522 -24.11 5.57 -15.38
CA PHE A 522 -24.04 4.35 -16.20
C PHE A 522 -23.72 3.11 -15.35
N LYS A 523 -22.73 3.22 -14.45
CA LYS A 523 -22.34 2.11 -13.58
C LYS A 523 -23.39 1.78 -12.53
N ASP A 524 -24.10 2.78 -12.00
CA ASP A 524 -25.20 2.52 -11.08
C ASP A 524 -26.36 1.80 -11.79
N ILE A 525 -26.68 2.18 -13.04
CA ILE A 525 -27.66 1.47 -13.87
C ILE A 525 -27.19 0.03 -14.14
N GLU A 526 -25.92 -0.17 -14.49
CA GLU A 526 -25.37 -1.51 -14.72
C GLU A 526 -25.43 -2.36 -13.44
N ALA A 527 -25.00 -1.82 -12.30
CA ALA A 527 -25.05 -2.48 -11.01
C ALA A 527 -26.47 -2.85 -10.60
N SER A 528 -27.47 -2.01 -10.90
CA SER A 528 -28.88 -2.30 -10.61
C SER A 528 -29.43 -3.53 -11.33
N LYS A 529 -28.83 -3.91 -12.48
CA LYS A 529 -29.25 -5.05 -13.30
C LYS A 529 -28.50 -6.34 -13.00
N ARG A 530 -27.43 -6.30 -12.19
CA ARG A 530 -26.58 -7.46 -11.91
C ARG A 530 -27.26 -8.43 -10.96
N ILE A 531 -27.34 -9.70 -11.37
CA ILE A 531 -27.80 -10.80 -10.54
C ILE A 531 -26.70 -11.85 -10.53
N TYR A 532 -25.93 -11.92 -9.45
CA TYR A 532 -24.84 -12.88 -9.34
C TYR A 532 -24.95 -13.70 -8.08
N THR A 533 -24.60 -14.97 -8.17
CA THR A 533 -24.46 -15.84 -7.00
C THR A 533 -23.05 -16.41 -6.95
N TYR A 534 -22.43 -16.35 -5.78
CA TYR A 534 -21.06 -16.84 -5.56
C TYR A 534 -20.98 -17.71 -4.31
N ILE A 535 -20.26 -18.83 -4.40
CA ILE A 535 -19.71 -19.52 -3.23
C ILE A 535 -18.26 -19.06 -3.07
N LEU A 536 -17.97 -18.37 -1.98
CA LEU A 536 -16.65 -17.82 -1.73
C LEU A 536 -15.69 -18.84 -1.15
N HIS A 537 -14.41 -18.67 -1.43
CA HIS A 537 -13.34 -19.38 -0.77
C HIS A 537 -13.00 -18.73 0.58
N GLN A 538 -13.27 -19.43 1.69
CA GLN A 538 -12.79 -19.01 2.99
C GLN A 538 -12.34 -20.22 3.83
N ASN A 539 -11.21 -20.08 4.54
CA ASN A 539 -10.76 -21.12 5.45
C ASN A 539 -11.73 -21.22 6.63
N GLN A 540 -12.22 -22.43 6.91
CA GLN A 540 -13.08 -22.77 8.07
C GLN A 540 -14.45 -22.06 8.11
N GLN A 541 -14.82 -21.28 7.09
CA GLN A 541 -16.11 -20.59 7.03
C GLN A 541 -16.74 -20.82 5.66
N ASN A 542 -18.07 -20.88 5.65
CA ASN A 542 -18.87 -20.97 4.42
C ASN A 542 -19.53 -19.62 4.20
N VAL A 543 -19.44 -19.10 2.98
CA VAL A 543 -20.12 -17.87 2.60
C VAL A 543 -20.71 -18.05 1.21
N LEU A 544 -22.04 -17.94 1.15
CA LEU A 544 -22.79 -17.84 -0.10
C LEU A 544 -23.26 -16.38 -0.24
N LEU A 545 -22.95 -15.78 -1.38
CA LEU A 545 -23.40 -14.43 -1.73
C LEU A 545 -24.43 -14.53 -2.85
N HIS A 546 -25.56 -13.86 -2.67
CA HIS A 546 -26.55 -13.67 -3.72
C HIS A 546 -26.82 -12.17 -3.87
N GLN A 547 -26.36 -11.61 -4.98
CA GLN A 547 -26.57 -10.22 -5.37
C GLN A 547 -27.82 -10.12 -6.25
N ASN A 548 -28.69 -9.18 -5.92
CA ASN A 548 -29.80 -8.76 -6.75
C ASN A 548 -29.80 -7.21 -6.82
N GLY A 549 -29.22 -6.66 -7.87
CA GLY A 549 -29.00 -5.23 -8.00
C GLY A 549 -28.12 -4.68 -6.88
N PHE A 550 -28.66 -3.74 -6.10
CA PHE A 550 -27.99 -3.12 -4.95
C PHE A 550 -28.15 -3.87 -3.62
N LEU A 551 -28.90 -4.97 -3.62
CA LEU A 551 -29.11 -5.83 -2.47
C LEU A 551 -28.15 -7.01 -2.51
N LEU A 552 -27.41 -7.24 -1.43
CA LEU A 552 -26.59 -8.43 -1.23
C LEU A 552 -27.12 -9.26 -0.08
N ASN A 553 -27.63 -10.45 -0.37
CA ASN A 553 -27.93 -11.46 0.64
C ASN A 553 -26.67 -12.29 0.90
N CYS A 554 -26.16 -12.21 2.11
CA CYS A 554 -24.99 -12.95 2.57
C CYS A 554 -25.44 -14.05 3.54
N TYR A 555 -25.23 -15.29 3.13
CA TYR A 555 -25.52 -16.46 3.98
C TYR A 555 -24.22 -16.96 4.59
N THR A 556 -24.13 -16.97 5.93
CA THR A 556 -22.94 -17.42 6.68
C THR A 556 -23.34 -18.08 8.00
N ASN A 557 -22.53 -19.03 8.48
CA ASN A 557 -22.74 -19.71 9.78
C ASN A 557 -22.10 -18.97 10.95
N ASN A 558 -21.19 -18.02 10.71
CA ASN A 558 -20.39 -17.43 11.77
C ASN A 558 -20.08 -15.96 11.51
N SER A 559 -19.68 -15.24 12.57
CA SER A 559 -19.43 -13.80 12.58
C SER A 559 -18.69 -13.35 11.32
N ARG A 560 -19.35 -12.46 10.57
CA ARG A 560 -18.92 -11.79 9.34
C ARG A 560 -17.40 -11.63 9.29
N ASN A 561 -16.74 -12.02 8.20
CA ASN A 561 -15.44 -11.43 7.86
C ASN A 561 -15.74 -10.10 7.13
N PRO A 562 -15.78 -8.96 7.84
CA PRO A 562 -16.32 -7.73 7.29
C PRO A 562 -15.52 -7.27 6.07
N TYR A 563 -14.20 -7.51 6.04
CA TYR A 563 -13.33 -7.02 4.97
C TYR A 563 -13.66 -7.62 3.61
N LEU A 564 -13.97 -8.92 3.55
CA LEU A 564 -14.19 -9.58 2.26
C LEU A 564 -15.53 -9.19 1.65
N ILE A 565 -16.58 -9.11 2.47
CA ILE A 565 -17.90 -8.64 2.05
C ILE A 565 -17.84 -7.15 1.69
N LYS A 566 -17.15 -6.33 2.49
CA LYS A 566 -16.98 -4.89 2.24
C LYS A 566 -16.33 -4.61 0.88
N ASN A 567 -15.26 -5.32 0.53
CA ASN A 567 -14.61 -5.15 -0.79
C ASN A 567 -15.55 -5.51 -1.94
N TYR A 568 -16.35 -6.57 -1.81
CA TYR A 568 -17.36 -6.93 -2.79
C TYR A 568 -18.44 -5.85 -2.89
N MET A 569 -18.94 -5.36 -1.75
CA MET A 569 -19.95 -4.30 -1.70
C MET A 569 -19.49 -3.05 -2.45
N VAL A 570 -18.28 -2.60 -2.16
CA VAL A 570 -17.70 -1.41 -2.79
C VAL A 570 -17.54 -1.61 -4.29
N ALA A 571 -16.98 -2.74 -4.74
CA ALA A 571 -16.74 -2.97 -6.16
C ALA A 571 -18.05 -3.11 -6.96
N GLU A 572 -19.07 -3.75 -6.38
CA GLU A 572 -20.37 -3.97 -7.00
C GLU A 572 -21.41 -2.88 -6.68
N ARG A 573 -21.01 -1.79 -6.01
CA ARG A 573 -21.87 -0.65 -5.65
C ARG A 573 -23.10 -1.05 -4.82
N ILE A 574 -22.96 -2.08 -3.98
CA ILE A 574 -24.02 -2.58 -3.10
C ILE A 574 -24.32 -1.57 -2.00
N LYS A 575 -25.61 -1.28 -1.80
CA LYS A 575 -26.08 -0.32 -0.79
C LYS A 575 -26.60 -1.01 0.47
N LEU A 576 -27.20 -2.18 0.32
CA LEU A 576 -27.84 -2.89 1.43
C LEU A 576 -27.37 -4.34 1.50
N VAL A 577 -27.01 -4.80 2.69
CA VAL A 577 -26.56 -6.18 2.91
C VAL A 577 -27.36 -6.84 4.01
N ASN A 578 -28.13 -7.84 3.63
CA ASN A 578 -28.82 -8.72 4.57
C ASN A 578 -27.91 -9.89 4.91
N THR A 579 -27.86 -10.23 6.19
CA THR A 579 -27.15 -11.43 6.65
C THR A 579 -28.17 -12.43 7.11
N GLN A 580 -28.06 -13.66 6.61
CA GLN A 580 -28.96 -14.77 6.93
C GLN A 580 -28.13 -15.99 7.30
N GLU A 581 -28.73 -16.89 8.08
CA GLU A 581 -28.10 -18.17 8.38
C GLU A 581 -28.10 -19.07 7.16
N LEU A 582 -27.09 -19.96 7.06
CA LEU A 582 -27.04 -20.88 5.95
C LEU A 582 -28.02 -22.04 6.13
N GLN A 583 -28.77 -22.32 5.08
CA GLN A 583 -29.71 -23.42 4.95
C GLN A 583 -29.08 -24.59 4.18
N ASN A 584 -29.75 -25.73 4.19
CA ASN A 584 -29.28 -26.93 3.48
C ASN A 584 -29.70 -26.98 2.01
N ALA A 585 -30.70 -26.20 1.61
CA ALA A 585 -31.18 -26.15 0.24
C ALA A 585 -31.43 -24.71 -0.20
N TYR A 586 -31.10 -24.41 -1.45
CA TYR A 586 -31.34 -23.12 -2.09
C TYR A 586 -31.84 -23.35 -3.51
N THR A 587 -32.71 -22.46 -3.98
CA THR A 587 -33.08 -22.39 -5.40
C THR A 587 -32.44 -21.13 -5.99
N ILE A 588 -31.46 -21.31 -6.85
CA ILE A 588 -30.73 -20.23 -7.54
C ILE A 588 -31.09 -20.34 -9.01
N THR A 589 -31.77 -19.33 -9.56
CA THR A 589 -32.14 -19.25 -10.99
C THR A 589 -32.66 -20.59 -11.54
N HIS A 590 -33.74 -21.10 -10.92
CA HIS A 590 -34.39 -22.38 -11.27
C HIS A 590 -33.56 -23.66 -11.10
N LYS A 591 -32.33 -23.58 -10.59
CA LYS A 591 -31.47 -24.73 -10.25
C LYS A 591 -31.38 -24.90 -8.73
N ASN A 592 -31.40 -26.15 -8.30
CA ASN A 592 -31.35 -26.48 -6.88
C ASN A 592 -29.91 -26.73 -6.43
N LEU A 593 -29.47 -25.94 -5.45
CA LEU A 593 -28.21 -26.11 -4.72
C LEU A 593 -28.51 -26.81 -3.40
N PHE A 594 -27.87 -27.94 -3.14
CA PHE A 594 -27.97 -28.65 -1.87
C PHE A 594 -26.63 -28.67 -1.15
N ARG A 595 -26.60 -28.19 0.09
CA ARG A 595 -25.43 -28.15 0.97
C ARG A 595 -25.42 -29.38 1.87
N ILE A 596 -24.28 -30.07 1.91
CA ILE A 596 -24.01 -31.15 2.87
C ILE A 596 -22.82 -30.73 3.73
N ASP A 597 -23.02 -30.77 5.04
CA ASP A 597 -22.02 -30.47 6.06
C ASP A 597 -21.69 -31.72 6.89
N SER A 598 -20.95 -31.53 7.99
CA SER A 598 -20.62 -32.60 8.94
C SER A 598 -21.84 -33.16 9.69
N ASN A 599 -22.98 -32.46 9.70
CA ASN A 599 -24.20 -32.93 10.34
C ASN A 599 -24.96 -33.95 9.47
N LEU A 600 -24.49 -34.18 8.24
CA LEU A 600 -24.97 -35.24 7.34
C LEU A 600 -26.48 -35.20 7.06
N VAL A 601 -27.08 -34.01 7.03
CA VAL A 601 -28.47 -33.86 6.58
C VAL A 601 -28.53 -34.21 5.10
N LEU A 602 -29.14 -35.36 4.79
CA LEU A 602 -29.26 -35.86 3.42
C LEU A 602 -30.55 -35.35 2.76
N PRO A 603 -30.52 -35.10 1.43
CA PRO A 603 -31.70 -34.73 0.68
C PRO A 603 -32.69 -35.89 0.61
N HIS A 604 -33.99 -35.57 0.52
CA HIS A 604 -35.01 -36.58 0.19
C HIS A 604 -34.71 -37.25 -1.15
N LYS A 605 -35.02 -38.55 -1.29
CA LYS A 605 -34.63 -39.34 -2.46
C LYS A 605 -35.07 -38.75 -3.80
N ASN A 606 -36.20 -38.04 -3.84
CA ASN A 606 -36.80 -37.46 -5.05
C ASN A 606 -36.41 -35.99 -5.29
N PHE A 607 -35.59 -35.39 -4.41
CA PHE A 607 -35.13 -34.02 -4.60
C PHE A 607 -34.10 -33.96 -5.73
N LYS A 608 -34.39 -33.19 -6.79
CA LYS A 608 -33.46 -32.94 -7.88
C LYS A 608 -32.37 -31.98 -7.42
N ILE A 609 -31.11 -32.42 -7.47
CA ILE A 609 -29.94 -31.64 -7.11
C ILE A 609 -29.20 -31.28 -8.38
N ASP A 610 -29.14 -30.01 -8.73
CA ASP A 610 -28.34 -29.55 -9.86
C ASP A 610 -26.90 -29.28 -9.41
N TYR A 611 -26.72 -28.65 -8.24
CA TYR A 611 -25.42 -28.36 -7.64
C TYR A 611 -25.31 -28.97 -6.25
N LEU A 612 -24.25 -29.74 -6.02
CA LEU A 612 -23.93 -30.31 -4.70
C LEU A 612 -22.80 -29.51 -4.05
N TRP A 613 -23.04 -28.94 -2.88
CA TRP A 613 -22.05 -28.17 -2.13
C TRP A 613 -21.60 -28.90 -0.88
N LEU A 614 -20.33 -29.31 -0.85
CA LEU A 614 -19.71 -30.04 0.25
C LEU A 614 -18.95 -29.10 1.18
N THR A 615 -19.24 -29.19 2.47
CA THR A 615 -18.71 -28.31 3.51
C THR A 615 -18.29 -29.08 4.76
N HIS A 616 -17.43 -28.47 5.59
CA HIS A 616 -17.04 -28.95 6.92
C HIS A 616 -16.59 -30.41 6.99
N ASN A 617 -15.92 -30.92 5.96
CA ASN A 617 -15.42 -32.30 5.92
C ASN A 617 -16.53 -33.36 6.03
N ALA A 618 -17.67 -33.12 5.38
CA ALA A 618 -18.80 -34.06 5.35
C ALA A 618 -18.36 -35.50 5.07
N LYS A 619 -18.49 -36.40 6.06
CA LYS A 619 -18.09 -37.81 5.93
C LYS A 619 -19.17 -38.60 5.19
N ILE A 620 -19.27 -38.39 3.88
CA ILE A 620 -20.27 -39.03 3.02
C ILE A 620 -19.67 -40.10 2.10
N ASN A 621 -20.47 -41.12 1.77
CA ASN A 621 -20.22 -41.96 0.62
C ASN A 621 -20.68 -41.22 -0.65
N LEU A 622 -19.76 -40.45 -1.25
CA LEU A 622 -20.05 -39.61 -2.40
C LEU A 622 -20.51 -40.43 -3.62
N ASN A 623 -19.95 -41.63 -3.83
CA ASN A 623 -20.32 -42.50 -4.95
C ASN A 623 -21.82 -42.79 -4.99
N ARG A 624 -22.40 -43.20 -3.86
CA ARG A 624 -23.84 -43.49 -3.76
C ARG A 624 -24.70 -42.26 -4.08
N LEU A 625 -24.28 -41.09 -3.59
CA LEU A 625 -25.03 -39.85 -3.75
C LEU A 625 -25.00 -39.35 -5.20
N LEU A 626 -23.86 -39.50 -5.88
CA LEU A 626 -23.71 -39.16 -7.30
C LEU A 626 -24.53 -40.08 -8.21
N GLU A 627 -24.64 -41.37 -7.89
CA GLU A 627 -25.47 -42.32 -8.66
C GLU A 627 -26.97 -42.01 -8.52
N GLN A 628 -27.39 -41.63 -7.33
CA GLN A 628 -28.79 -41.40 -7.02
C GLN A 628 -29.31 -40.07 -7.58
N HIS A 629 -28.58 -38.97 -7.39
CA HIS A 629 -29.06 -37.62 -7.74
C HIS A 629 -28.44 -37.04 -9.01
N LYS A 630 -27.32 -37.60 -9.49
CA LYS A 630 -26.60 -37.19 -10.71
C LYS A 630 -26.48 -35.66 -10.87
N PRO A 631 -25.85 -34.95 -9.90
CA PRO A 631 -25.73 -33.50 -9.98
C PRO A 631 -24.87 -33.07 -11.17
N THR A 632 -25.19 -31.91 -11.73
CA THR A 632 -24.45 -31.33 -12.85
C THR A 632 -23.04 -30.89 -12.42
N MET A 633 -22.86 -30.55 -11.14
CA MET A 633 -21.57 -30.15 -10.61
C MET A 633 -21.49 -30.35 -9.08
N VAL A 634 -20.28 -30.69 -8.63
CA VAL A 634 -19.94 -30.77 -7.20
C VAL A 634 -18.95 -29.67 -6.84
N ILE A 635 -19.21 -28.97 -5.75
CA ILE A 635 -18.44 -27.82 -5.27
C ILE A 635 -17.92 -28.14 -3.87
N ALA A 636 -16.60 -28.09 -3.68
CA ALA A 636 -15.96 -28.20 -2.37
C ALA A 636 -15.36 -26.85 -1.97
N ASP A 637 -15.83 -26.30 -0.87
CA ASP A 637 -15.36 -24.99 -0.40
C ASP A 637 -14.15 -25.07 0.55
N GLY A 638 -13.66 -23.89 0.97
CA GLY A 638 -12.46 -23.73 1.79
C GLY A 638 -12.59 -24.30 3.21
N SER A 639 -13.78 -24.67 3.67
CA SER A 639 -13.99 -25.28 5.00
C SER A 639 -13.47 -26.72 5.09
N ASN A 640 -13.32 -27.40 3.95
CA ASN A 640 -12.89 -28.81 3.89
C ASN A 640 -11.36 -28.96 3.84
N TYR A 641 -10.78 -29.95 4.48
CA TYR A 641 -9.37 -30.32 4.36
C TYR A 641 -8.98 -30.65 2.92
N ALA A 642 -7.74 -30.29 2.55
CA ALA A 642 -7.23 -30.49 1.19
C ALA A 642 -7.26 -31.96 0.74
N PHE A 643 -7.01 -32.89 1.68
CA PHE A 643 -7.08 -34.33 1.41
C PHE A 643 -8.52 -34.80 1.11
N MET A 644 -9.51 -34.33 1.86
CA MET A 644 -10.93 -34.68 1.62
C MET A 644 -11.40 -34.18 0.26
N SER A 645 -11.07 -32.93 -0.09
CA SER A 645 -11.38 -32.37 -1.41
C SER A 645 -10.74 -33.18 -2.55
N ALA A 646 -9.48 -33.63 -2.37
CA ALA A 646 -8.81 -34.46 -3.35
C ALA A 646 -9.47 -35.84 -3.53
N LEU A 647 -9.93 -36.46 -2.44
CA LEU A 647 -10.66 -37.73 -2.49
C LEU A 647 -11.98 -37.59 -3.27
N TRP A 648 -12.79 -36.57 -2.94
CA TRP A 648 -14.04 -36.30 -3.66
C TRP A 648 -13.81 -35.96 -5.13
N GLN A 649 -12.75 -35.21 -5.43
CA GLN A 649 -12.35 -34.90 -6.80
C GLN A 649 -12.10 -36.18 -7.61
N GLN A 650 -11.40 -37.16 -7.03
CA GLN A 650 -11.14 -38.45 -7.68
C GLN A 650 -12.44 -39.22 -7.96
N THR A 651 -13.34 -39.29 -6.98
CA THR A 651 -14.66 -39.91 -7.16
C THR A 651 -15.49 -39.24 -8.26
N CYS A 652 -15.49 -37.90 -8.31
CA CYS A 652 -16.19 -37.16 -9.37
C CYS A 652 -15.58 -37.42 -10.75
N LEU A 653 -14.25 -37.56 -10.85
CA LEU A 653 -13.58 -37.90 -12.10
C LEU A 653 -13.99 -39.29 -12.61
N GLU A 654 -14.07 -40.30 -11.73
CA GLU A 654 -14.55 -41.65 -12.07
C GLU A 654 -15.98 -41.64 -12.61
N LYS A 655 -16.85 -40.80 -12.03
CA LYS A 655 -18.26 -40.65 -12.45
C LYS A 655 -18.47 -39.63 -13.58
N LYS A 656 -17.40 -39.01 -14.11
CA LYS A 656 -17.43 -37.97 -15.15
C LYS A 656 -18.27 -36.74 -14.77
N ILE A 657 -18.31 -36.38 -13.49
CA ILE A 657 -19.04 -35.20 -12.99
C ILE A 657 -18.04 -34.04 -12.75
N PRO A 658 -18.31 -32.82 -13.24
CA PRO A 658 -17.50 -31.65 -12.97
C PRO A 658 -17.31 -31.38 -11.46
N PHE A 659 -16.08 -31.09 -11.07
CA PHE A 659 -15.71 -30.76 -9.68
C PHE A 659 -15.02 -29.39 -9.57
N HIS A 660 -15.48 -28.57 -8.62
CA HIS A 660 -14.90 -27.26 -8.34
C HIS A 660 -14.36 -27.20 -6.90
N ASP A 661 -13.03 -27.22 -6.76
CA ASP A 661 -12.35 -26.97 -5.49
C ASP A 661 -11.99 -25.48 -5.36
N THR A 662 -12.62 -24.78 -4.42
CA THR A 662 -12.37 -23.35 -4.23
C THR A 662 -10.93 -23.04 -3.78
N ARG A 663 -10.21 -24.00 -3.18
CA ARG A 663 -8.79 -23.84 -2.78
C ARG A 663 -7.85 -23.74 -3.98
N LYS A 664 -8.23 -24.35 -5.10
CA LYS A 664 -7.44 -24.39 -6.34
C LYS A 664 -7.96 -23.41 -7.38
N LYS A 665 -9.28 -23.37 -7.58
CA LYS A 665 -9.95 -22.60 -8.64
C LYS A 665 -10.51 -21.26 -8.17
N GLY A 666 -10.54 -21.00 -6.86
CA GLY A 666 -11.15 -19.79 -6.29
C GLY A 666 -12.67 -19.91 -6.12
N ALA A 667 -13.34 -18.78 -5.85
CA ALA A 667 -14.78 -18.70 -5.68
C ALA A 667 -15.50 -19.31 -6.89
N PHE A 668 -16.62 -19.98 -6.63
CA PHE A 668 -17.48 -20.51 -7.66
C PHE A 668 -18.55 -19.49 -8.00
N GLN A 669 -18.63 -19.07 -9.26
CA GLN A 669 -19.70 -18.22 -9.78
C GLN A 669 -20.74 -19.13 -10.45
N PHE A 670 -22.01 -18.99 -10.05
CA PHE A 670 -23.08 -19.68 -10.76
C PHE A 670 -23.26 -19.05 -12.15
N PRO A 671 -23.46 -19.85 -13.21
CA PRO A 671 -23.72 -19.32 -14.53
C PRO A 671 -24.96 -18.43 -14.50
N LEU A 672 -24.88 -17.27 -15.14
CA LEU A 672 -26.06 -16.48 -15.47
C LEU A 672 -26.88 -17.30 -16.46
N ASP A 673 -28.17 -17.49 -16.19
CA ASP A 673 -29.06 -17.93 -17.24
C ASP A 673 -29.16 -16.76 -18.23
N ASN A 674 -28.60 -16.93 -19.43
CA ASN A 674 -28.96 -16.09 -20.56
C ASN A 674 -30.42 -16.42 -20.86
N ASN A 675 -31.35 -15.58 -20.39
CA ASN A 675 -32.70 -15.57 -20.93
C ASN A 675 -32.67 -15.21 -22.41
#